data_AF-A0A915PLJ3-F1
#
_entry.id   AF-A0A915PLJ3-F1
#
_cell.length_a   1.000
_cell.length_b   1.000
_cell.length_c   1.000
_cell.angle_alpha   90.00
_cell.angle_beta   90.00
_cell.angle_gamma   90.00
#
_symmetry.space_group_name_H-M   'P 1'
#
loop_
_entity.id
_entity.type
_entity.pdbx_description
1 polymer ?
#
loop_
_entity_poly.entity_id
_entity_poly.type
_entity_poly.pdbx_seq_one_letter_code
_entity_poly.pdbx_strand_id
1 'polypeptide(L)'
;MYASGTDSTTRSKLSVELSQLDEELEKIEGEMRALRKRKQTLLEKKAQIERFIAGQNVGNKNLLKIWDSDDFQWIEECRCVLRDVFKLNNFRPLQRAVINAVLSKEDCLVVMSTGSGKSLCYQLPAVVLKGIALVISPLIALIEDQLRQLKKLGIAAATLNQSTAKEEVNRIQTALTDSKASLRLLYVTPEKLAKSKRIMNRLEKCNEMRQLKLIAIDEVHCCSQWGHDFRPDFKFLNVLKRQFQNVPLIGLTATATNDVIDDVKNLLGIPAAVVFRADFNRPNLHYSVCQKPSSDAEFLDILVELIKTRFAGLSGIIYCFTRKECEELTESLRVKGIKAAHYHAFLDADKRNVAHEKWLNGEISVIIATVAFGMGIDKPDVRYVIHHSLAKSLENYYQESGRAGRDGAEAYCILFYRLNDLFRQSTMICTEKTGIRNLYSMLSYCIQATECRRSIIAEHFNVEWNLSLCDKMCDVCSKNNSVECVDVTDYWRLMLEASKTDNNRITGMKLAELVWKKISSVNRELIEFLIAKLILDGYLKEDFHFTPYSIISYVVPGERSVGIDRKLDYRITFSIPSKLVSANWKTELVSRKRRLHRGSCEHFLYRISTCSRVKASGKRLIAGFEIIDMQYTHAIVVRIPSTVKMEKKIKVDLALAEKQLEELSETLREAGVDIIELSPEERCVQQSLFTGDAAICINGTALITRPRKNGSRLLEISNLLSQLAWQVIETPRTSDHNKEVVLEGSDVLYTGKEIFVGIRKNGTNMEGALVVARTFSDLAVIPIILPGNQPLRHYVSLISANVLAVGSSREAKQVVQIIFNFQRMEREATFRYKTLTLKHDEAANCLNVNDYVIYRLDTPETMVGVTAGELTKIGSHLSRFVLLTMKIKMLKSLW
;
A
#
# COMPACT_ATOMS: atom_id res chain seq x y z
N MET A 1 -66.96 31.43 22.77
CA MET A 1 -65.94 31.59 23.82
C MET A 1 -65.22 30.25 23.93
N TYR A 2 -63.89 30.13 23.89
CA TYR A 2 -62.84 31.15 23.99
C TYR A 2 -62.11 31.40 22.66
N ALA A 3 -61.59 32.62 22.51
CA ALA A 3 -60.70 33.03 21.42
C ALA A 3 -59.75 34.13 21.96
N SER A 4 -58.64 34.37 21.25
CA SER A 4 -57.52 35.28 21.62
C SER A 4 -56.74 34.88 22.89
N GLY A 5 -55.41 35.06 22.87
CA GLY A 5 -54.54 34.71 24.01
C GLY A 5 -53.06 34.41 23.67
N THR A 6 -52.71 34.11 22.42
CA THR A 6 -51.29 33.96 22.01
C THR A 6 -50.70 35.30 21.62
N ASP A 7 -50.10 35.94 22.62
CA ASP A 7 -49.38 37.21 22.64
C ASP A 7 -48.84 37.73 21.28
N SER A 8 -49.38 38.85 20.80
CA SER A 8 -48.86 39.54 19.60
C SER A 8 -47.43 40.04 19.79
N THR A 9 -47.04 40.31 21.05
CA THR A 9 -45.71 40.77 21.45
C THR A 9 -44.63 39.73 21.18
N THR A 10 -44.98 38.44 21.29
CA THR A 10 -44.04 37.34 20.99
C THR A 10 -43.91 37.14 19.48
N ARG A 11 -44.99 37.30 18.72
CA ARG A 11 -44.93 37.28 17.24
C ARG A 11 -44.13 38.45 16.66
N SER A 12 -44.27 39.66 17.20
CA SER A 12 -43.48 40.80 16.73
C SER A 12 -41.99 40.63 17.07
N LYS A 13 -41.65 40.17 18.28
CA LYS A 13 -40.26 39.86 18.65
C LYS A 13 -39.61 38.83 17.72
N LEU A 14 -40.28 37.69 17.50
CA LEU A 14 -39.78 36.66 16.58
C LEU A 14 -39.68 37.15 15.13
N SER A 15 -40.56 38.07 14.70
CA SER A 15 -40.47 38.69 13.36
C SER A 15 -39.29 39.65 13.22
N VAL A 16 -38.90 40.34 14.29
CA VAL A 16 -37.71 41.22 14.30
C VAL A 16 -36.44 40.37 14.35
N GLU A 17 -36.41 39.35 15.20
CA GLU A 17 -35.29 38.40 15.34
C GLU A 17 -35.03 37.63 14.03
N LEU A 18 -36.09 37.21 13.33
CA LEU A 18 -35.97 36.60 12.00
C LEU A 18 -35.44 37.59 10.94
N SER A 19 -35.93 38.83 10.93
CA SER A 19 -35.43 39.87 10.02
C SER A 19 -33.95 40.21 10.24
N GLN A 20 -33.46 40.12 11.49
CA GLN A 20 -32.04 40.31 11.81
C GLN A 20 -31.18 39.13 11.35
N LEU A 21 -31.69 37.90 11.47
CA LEU A 21 -31.02 36.70 10.95
C LEU A 21 -30.96 36.69 9.41
N ASP A 22 -32.03 37.12 8.72
CA ASP A 22 -32.04 37.26 7.27
C ASP A 22 -31.02 38.32 6.79
N GLU A 23 -30.86 39.44 7.51
CA GLU A 23 -29.87 40.49 7.23
C GLU A 23 -28.42 40.01 7.47
N GLU A 24 -28.15 39.22 8.52
CA GLU A 24 -26.85 38.57 8.70
C GLU A 24 -26.57 37.51 7.62
N LEU A 25 -27.59 36.74 7.20
CA LEU A 25 -27.46 35.75 6.13
C LEU A 25 -27.13 36.38 4.78
N GLU A 26 -27.82 37.45 4.37
CA GLU A 26 -27.51 38.15 3.11
C GLU A 26 -26.10 38.74 3.11
N LYS A 27 -25.65 39.26 4.25
CA LYS A 27 -24.28 39.74 4.46
C LYS A 27 -23.25 38.62 4.31
N ILE A 28 -23.47 37.45 4.93
CA ILE A 28 -22.61 36.27 4.78
C ILE A 28 -22.62 35.74 3.33
N GLU A 29 -23.75 35.77 2.63
CA GLU A 29 -23.80 35.47 1.20
C GLU A 29 -23.04 36.49 0.36
N GLY A 30 -23.03 37.77 0.75
CA GLY A 30 -22.18 38.80 0.16
C GLY A 30 -20.69 38.48 0.31
N GLU A 31 -20.25 38.10 1.52
CA GLU A 31 -18.88 37.69 1.80
C GLU A 31 -18.51 36.41 1.03
N MET A 32 -19.39 35.40 0.96
CA MET A 32 -19.18 34.21 0.13
C MET A 32 -19.05 34.56 -1.36
N ARG A 33 -19.87 35.47 -1.89
CA ARG A 33 -19.78 35.94 -3.29
C ARG A 33 -18.44 36.64 -3.54
N ALA A 34 -17.98 37.49 -2.61
CA ALA A 34 -16.67 38.14 -2.67
C ALA A 34 -15.49 37.13 -2.61
N LEU A 35 -15.54 36.15 -1.70
CA LEU A 35 -14.53 35.10 -1.55
C LEU A 35 -14.47 34.17 -2.77
N ARG A 36 -15.62 33.80 -3.36
CA ARG A 36 -15.67 33.04 -4.62
C ARG A 36 -15.04 33.82 -5.78
N LYS A 37 -15.37 35.10 -5.93
CA LYS A 37 -14.76 35.98 -6.94
C LYS A 37 -13.24 36.11 -6.73
N ARG A 38 -12.78 36.31 -5.49
CA ARG A 38 -11.36 36.39 -5.15
C ARG A 38 -10.62 35.06 -5.38
N LYS A 39 -11.24 33.91 -5.11
CA LYS A 39 -10.70 32.58 -5.47
C LYS A 39 -10.51 32.47 -6.99
N GLN A 40 -11.47 32.92 -7.78
CA GLN A 40 -11.38 32.86 -9.24
C GLN A 40 -10.27 33.78 -9.78
N THR A 41 -10.15 35.02 -9.29
CA THR A 41 -9.03 35.91 -9.65
C THR A 41 -7.67 35.37 -9.19
N LEU A 42 -7.60 34.62 -8.09
CA LEU A 42 -6.38 33.93 -7.66
C LEU A 42 -6.05 32.73 -8.55
N LEU A 43 -7.04 31.99 -9.06
CA LEU A 43 -6.84 30.92 -10.05
C LEU A 43 -6.40 31.48 -11.41
N GLU A 44 -6.97 32.61 -11.85
CA GLU A 44 -6.55 33.32 -13.05
C GLU A 44 -5.10 33.83 -12.94
N LYS A 45 -4.73 34.43 -11.80
CA LYS A 45 -3.34 34.82 -11.52
C LYS A 45 -2.41 33.63 -11.41
N LYS A 46 -2.84 32.53 -10.79
CA LYS A 46 -2.07 31.28 -10.73
C LYS A 46 -1.80 30.77 -12.16
N ALA A 47 -2.82 30.67 -13.01
CA ALA A 47 -2.68 30.25 -14.40
C ALA A 47 -1.83 31.22 -15.23
N GLN A 48 -1.85 32.53 -14.96
CA GLN A 48 -0.93 33.49 -15.59
C GLN A 48 0.53 33.26 -15.16
N ILE A 49 0.78 33.01 -13.87
CA ILE A 49 2.12 32.71 -13.35
C ILE A 49 2.62 31.35 -13.90
N GLU A 50 1.76 30.33 -13.95
CA GLU A 50 2.08 29.03 -14.56
C GLU A 50 2.38 29.17 -16.06
N ARG A 51 1.64 30.02 -16.80
CA ARG A 51 1.99 30.39 -18.19
C ARG A 51 3.30 31.17 -18.30
N PHE A 52 3.66 31.99 -17.30
CA PHE A 52 4.91 32.75 -17.30
C PHE A 52 6.13 31.83 -17.01
N ILE A 53 5.96 30.87 -16.10
CA ILE A 53 6.91 29.77 -15.86
C ILE A 53 7.02 28.89 -17.11
N ALA A 54 5.90 28.53 -17.74
CA ALA A 54 5.89 27.83 -19.03
C ALA A 54 6.50 28.68 -20.17
N GLY A 55 6.47 30.01 -20.06
CA GLY A 55 7.19 30.94 -20.93
C GLY A 55 8.71 30.72 -20.92
N GLN A 56 9.28 30.25 -19.80
CA GLN A 56 10.70 29.87 -19.76
C GLN A 56 10.99 28.56 -20.55
N ASN A 57 9.99 27.72 -20.82
CA ASN A 57 10.15 26.55 -21.70
C ASN A 57 10.35 26.91 -23.19
N VAL A 58 10.33 28.18 -23.58
CA VAL A 58 10.79 28.62 -24.91
C VAL A 58 12.25 28.21 -25.15
N GLY A 59 13.11 28.25 -24.13
CA GLY A 59 14.47 27.71 -24.21
C GLY A 59 14.50 26.21 -24.51
N ASN A 60 13.56 25.45 -23.96
CA ASN A 60 13.47 24.00 -24.10
C ASN A 60 13.05 23.59 -25.54
N LYS A 61 12.13 24.35 -26.18
CA LYS A 61 11.80 24.15 -27.60
C LYS A 61 12.96 24.50 -28.55
N ASN A 62 13.83 25.43 -28.18
CA ASN A 62 15.04 25.72 -28.95
C ASN A 62 16.13 24.66 -28.74
N LEU A 63 16.33 24.16 -27.52
CA LEU A 63 17.23 23.03 -27.23
C LEU A 63 16.83 21.77 -28.01
N LEU A 64 15.53 21.43 -28.06
CA LEU A 64 15.05 20.30 -28.86
C LEU A 64 15.37 20.43 -30.36
N LYS A 65 15.32 21.65 -30.92
CA LYS A 65 15.73 21.90 -32.32
C LYS A 65 17.24 21.76 -32.54
N ILE A 66 18.06 22.19 -31.57
CA ILE A 66 19.52 22.02 -31.63
C ILE A 66 19.86 20.52 -31.62
N TRP A 67 19.28 19.76 -30.70
CA TRP A 67 19.54 18.32 -30.59
C TRP A 67 19.05 17.53 -31.81
N ASP A 68 17.92 17.90 -32.40
CA ASP A 68 17.41 17.25 -33.62
C ASP A 68 18.04 17.79 -34.93
N SER A 69 19.17 18.49 -34.87
CA SER A 69 19.92 18.85 -36.08
C SER A 69 20.78 17.70 -36.62
N ASP A 70 21.22 17.85 -37.87
CA ASP A 70 22.20 16.98 -38.54
C ASP A 70 23.63 17.57 -38.52
N ASP A 71 23.87 18.72 -37.87
CA ASP A 71 25.19 19.39 -37.83
C ASP A 71 26.27 18.63 -37.02
N PHE A 72 25.92 17.49 -36.41
CA PHE A 72 26.79 16.71 -35.55
C PHE A 72 27.72 15.77 -36.34
N GLN A 73 29.02 15.82 -36.04
CA GLN A 73 30.08 15.07 -36.75
C GLN A 73 29.86 13.55 -36.86
N TRP A 74 29.09 12.96 -35.95
CA TRP A 74 28.80 11.53 -35.91
C TRP A 74 27.50 11.13 -36.65
N ILE A 75 26.72 12.07 -37.20
CA ILE A 75 25.39 11.75 -37.74
C ILE A 75 25.44 10.75 -38.90
N GLU A 76 26.46 10.82 -39.76
CA GLU A 76 26.64 9.88 -40.88
C GLU A 76 27.11 8.51 -40.41
N GLU A 77 27.96 8.41 -39.38
CA GLU A 77 28.27 7.11 -38.75
C GLU A 77 27.02 6.53 -38.09
N CYS A 78 26.17 7.37 -37.47
CA CYS A 78 24.90 6.93 -36.89
C CYS A 78 23.92 6.44 -37.98
N ARG A 79 23.81 7.14 -39.11
CA ARG A 79 22.99 6.74 -40.28
C ARG A 79 23.49 5.46 -40.93
N CYS A 80 24.81 5.28 -41.00
CA CYS A 80 25.46 4.05 -41.45
C CYS A 80 25.12 2.88 -40.52
N VAL A 81 25.40 2.99 -39.21
CA VAL A 81 25.10 1.96 -38.21
C VAL A 81 23.60 1.62 -38.15
N LEU A 82 22.71 2.62 -38.26
CA LEU A 82 21.27 2.43 -38.30
C LEU A 82 20.83 1.52 -39.46
N ARG A 83 21.36 1.77 -40.65
CA ARG A 83 21.03 1.05 -41.89
C ARG A 83 21.70 -0.32 -41.96
N ASP A 84 22.99 -0.38 -41.62
CA ASP A 84 23.83 -1.53 -41.94
C ASP A 84 23.89 -2.54 -40.79
N VAL A 85 23.78 -2.09 -39.54
CA VAL A 85 23.70 -2.98 -38.36
C VAL A 85 22.26 -3.19 -37.93
N PHE A 86 21.50 -2.12 -37.65
CA PHE A 86 20.14 -2.23 -37.11
C PHE A 86 19.06 -2.49 -38.18
N LYS A 87 19.38 -2.40 -39.47
CA LYS A 87 18.47 -2.61 -40.62
C LYS A 87 17.24 -1.69 -40.59
N LEU A 88 17.42 -0.45 -40.11
CA LEU A 88 16.39 0.58 -40.08
C LEU A 88 16.74 1.71 -41.06
N ASN A 89 15.72 2.24 -41.76
CA ASN A 89 15.94 3.26 -42.79
C ASN A 89 16.06 4.68 -42.21
N ASN A 90 15.27 5.01 -41.19
CA ASN A 90 15.12 6.36 -40.63
C ASN A 90 14.96 6.31 -39.11
N PHE A 91 15.37 7.39 -38.44
CA PHE A 91 15.03 7.62 -37.03
C PHE A 91 13.54 7.94 -36.86
N ARG A 92 12.94 7.46 -35.76
CA ARG A 92 11.62 7.89 -35.29
C ARG A 92 11.74 9.21 -34.49
N PRO A 93 10.64 9.94 -34.27
CA PRO A 93 10.67 11.22 -33.54
C PRO A 93 11.42 11.14 -32.20
N LEU A 94 12.21 12.19 -31.93
CA LEU A 94 13.16 12.33 -30.80
C LEU A 94 14.32 11.32 -30.73
N GLN A 95 14.36 10.22 -31.49
CA GLN A 95 15.49 9.27 -31.40
C GLN A 95 16.83 9.91 -31.79
N ARG A 96 16.86 10.69 -32.88
CA ARG A 96 18.05 11.46 -33.30
C ARG A 96 18.48 12.45 -32.21
N ALA A 97 17.55 13.25 -31.70
CA ALA A 97 17.82 14.23 -30.65
C ALA A 97 18.43 13.61 -29.38
N VAL A 98 17.88 12.48 -28.91
CA VAL A 98 18.43 11.74 -27.76
C VAL A 98 19.82 11.18 -28.06
N ILE A 99 20.01 10.58 -29.24
CA ILE A 99 21.30 10.00 -29.67
C ILE A 99 22.38 11.08 -29.76
N ASN A 100 22.06 12.26 -30.30
CA ASN A 100 22.99 13.40 -30.36
C ASN A 100 23.37 13.90 -28.96
N ALA A 101 22.43 14.03 -28.03
CA ALA A 101 22.73 14.42 -26.65
C ALA A 101 23.64 13.39 -25.94
N VAL A 102 23.32 12.10 -26.06
CA VAL A 102 24.14 11.01 -25.50
C VAL A 102 25.56 10.98 -26.08
N LEU A 103 25.73 11.22 -27.38
CA LEU A 103 27.04 11.25 -28.03
C LEU A 103 27.84 12.53 -27.70
N SER A 104 27.17 13.65 -27.44
CA SER A 104 27.75 14.84 -26.79
C SER A 104 28.15 14.62 -25.32
N LYS A 105 27.79 13.46 -24.73
CA LYS A 105 27.98 13.06 -23.32
C LYS A 105 27.07 13.78 -22.30
N GLU A 106 25.94 14.30 -22.75
CA GLU A 106 24.92 14.85 -21.84
C GLU A 106 24.17 13.75 -21.10
N ASP A 107 23.87 13.99 -19.82
CA ASP A 107 22.94 13.14 -19.07
C ASP A 107 21.51 13.38 -19.59
N CYS A 108 20.74 12.31 -19.77
CA CYS A 108 19.45 12.36 -20.46
C CYS A 108 18.36 11.63 -19.67
N LEU A 109 17.15 12.20 -19.61
CA LEU A 109 15.94 11.49 -19.18
C LEU A 109 14.94 11.44 -20.33
N VAL A 110 14.49 10.23 -20.66
CA VAL A 110 13.79 9.92 -21.93
C VAL A 110 12.46 9.25 -21.63
N VAL A 111 11.39 10.04 -21.74
CA VAL A 111 10.00 9.61 -21.56
C VAL A 111 9.37 9.41 -22.93
N MET A 112 9.27 8.15 -23.37
CA MET A 112 8.67 7.80 -24.66
C MET A 112 7.79 6.55 -24.50
N SER A 113 6.65 6.50 -25.19
CA SER A 113 5.67 5.41 -25.11
C SER A 113 6.24 4.00 -25.35
N THR A 114 5.52 2.95 -24.95
CA THR A 114 5.89 1.56 -25.28
C THR A 114 5.83 1.33 -26.79
N GLY A 115 6.77 0.55 -27.33
CA GLY A 115 6.92 0.35 -28.78
C GLY A 115 7.54 1.53 -29.55
N SER A 116 7.80 2.69 -28.92
CA SER A 116 8.39 3.87 -29.59
C SER A 116 9.79 3.64 -30.16
N GLY A 117 10.56 2.71 -29.60
CA GLY A 117 11.95 2.41 -29.99
C GLY A 117 13.02 2.92 -29.01
N LYS A 118 12.67 3.07 -27.72
CA LYS A 118 13.58 3.52 -26.64
C LYS A 118 14.96 2.83 -26.64
N SER A 119 15.03 1.53 -26.90
CA SER A 119 16.29 0.77 -26.85
C SER A 119 17.36 1.28 -27.81
N LEU A 120 16.96 1.74 -29.00
CA LEU A 120 17.89 2.26 -30.01
C LEU A 120 18.68 3.46 -29.49
N CYS A 121 18.08 4.28 -28.63
CA CYS A 121 18.67 5.48 -28.06
C CYS A 121 19.89 5.22 -27.16
N TYR A 122 20.10 3.98 -26.70
CA TYR A 122 21.34 3.57 -26.03
C TYR A 122 22.11 2.47 -26.80
N GLN A 123 21.42 1.62 -27.56
CA GLN A 123 22.04 0.55 -28.35
C GLN A 123 22.88 1.08 -29.51
N LEU A 124 22.41 2.11 -30.23
CA LEU A 124 23.17 2.68 -31.35
C LEU A 124 24.42 3.44 -30.85
N PRO A 125 24.34 4.33 -29.83
CA PRO A 125 25.54 4.92 -29.22
C PRO A 125 26.54 3.88 -28.70
N ALA A 126 26.09 2.76 -28.13
CA ALA A 126 26.98 1.69 -27.67
C ALA A 126 27.81 1.06 -28.80
N VAL A 127 27.25 0.96 -30.02
CA VAL A 127 27.97 0.48 -31.21
C VAL A 127 28.93 1.56 -31.75
N VAL A 128 28.46 2.81 -31.88
CA VAL A 128 29.25 3.95 -32.40
C VAL A 128 30.46 4.28 -31.52
N LEU A 129 30.27 4.35 -30.19
CA LEU A 129 31.32 4.74 -29.23
C LEU A 129 32.42 3.68 -29.04
N LYS A 130 32.29 2.48 -29.63
CA LYS A 130 33.31 1.42 -29.69
C LYS A 130 33.95 1.10 -28.32
N GLY A 131 33.09 0.85 -27.33
CA GLY A 131 33.44 0.37 -25.99
C GLY A 131 32.24 -0.35 -25.36
N ILE A 132 32.11 -0.32 -24.04
CA ILE A 132 31.04 -0.99 -23.30
C ILE A 132 30.01 0.02 -22.79
N ALA A 133 28.74 -0.21 -23.10
CA ALA A 133 27.60 0.40 -22.42
C ALA A 133 27.08 -0.54 -21.31
N LEU A 134 26.94 -0.01 -20.10
CA LEU A 134 26.30 -0.69 -18.98
C LEU A 134 24.80 -0.40 -19.03
N VAL A 135 23.95 -1.44 -19.06
CA VAL A 135 22.49 -1.28 -19.08
C VAL A 135 21.89 -1.91 -17.83
N ILE A 136 21.36 -1.08 -16.94
CA ILE A 136 20.60 -1.53 -15.77
C ILE A 136 19.15 -1.71 -16.21
N SER A 137 18.58 -2.90 -16.01
CA SER A 137 17.17 -3.18 -16.31
C SER A 137 16.53 -4.01 -15.18
N PRO A 138 15.29 -3.70 -14.76
CA PRO A 138 14.68 -4.31 -13.57
C PRO A 138 14.32 -5.79 -13.71
N LEU A 139 14.29 -6.35 -14.92
CA LEU A 139 13.57 -7.58 -15.23
C LEU A 139 14.33 -8.46 -16.22
N ILE A 140 14.61 -9.70 -15.81
CA ILE A 140 15.39 -10.67 -16.59
C ILE A 140 14.78 -10.94 -17.97
N ALA A 141 13.45 -11.00 -18.09
CA ALA A 141 12.78 -11.21 -19.38
C ALA A 141 13.02 -10.07 -20.39
N LEU A 142 13.11 -8.80 -19.94
CA LEU A 142 13.49 -7.69 -20.82
C LEU A 142 14.92 -7.86 -21.34
N ILE A 143 15.82 -8.22 -20.43
CA ILE A 143 17.23 -8.46 -20.77
C ILE A 143 17.35 -9.60 -21.79
N GLU A 144 16.65 -10.71 -21.58
CA GLU A 144 16.64 -11.86 -22.49
C GLU A 144 16.11 -11.50 -23.88
N ASP A 145 15.02 -10.73 -23.98
CA ASP A 145 14.49 -10.27 -25.27
C ASP A 145 15.43 -9.31 -26.00
N GLN A 146 16.05 -8.36 -25.28
CA GLN A 146 17.06 -7.48 -25.86
C GLN A 146 18.31 -8.26 -26.32
N LEU A 147 18.78 -9.24 -25.54
CA LEU A 147 19.88 -10.12 -25.97
C LEU A 147 19.51 -10.99 -27.18
N ARG A 148 18.28 -11.51 -27.26
CA ARG A 148 17.78 -12.23 -28.45
C ARG A 148 17.77 -11.35 -29.69
N GLN A 149 17.37 -10.08 -29.57
CA GLN A 149 17.40 -9.11 -30.66
C GLN A 149 18.84 -8.75 -31.07
N LEU A 150 19.69 -8.34 -30.13
CA LEU A 150 21.08 -7.97 -30.38
C LEU A 150 21.90 -9.11 -31.00
N LYS A 151 21.68 -10.36 -30.56
CA LYS A 151 22.31 -11.55 -31.16
C LYS A 151 21.92 -11.77 -32.62
N LYS A 152 20.65 -11.50 -33.01
CA LYS A 152 20.21 -11.55 -34.42
C LYS A 152 20.87 -10.47 -35.28
N LEU A 153 21.22 -9.32 -34.70
CA LEU A 153 21.95 -8.23 -35.36
C LEU A 153 23.48 -8.41 -35.33
N GLY A 154 24.00 -9.52 -34.79
CA GLY A 154 25.43 -9.77 -34.64
C GLY A 154 26.13 -8.92 -33.57
N ILE A 155 25.38 -8.15 -32.77
CA ILE A 155 25.94 -7.27 -31.74
C ILE A 155 26.30 -8.09 -30.50
N ALA A 156 27.57 -8.06 -30.10
CA ALA A 156 28.06 -8.75 -28.92
C ALA A 156 27.54 -8.09 -27.63
N ALA A 157 26.62 -8.77 -26.96
CA ALA A 157 26.01 -8.35 -25.70
C ALA A 157 25.94 -9.52 -24.70
N ALA A 158 25.91 -9.22 -23.41
CA ALA A 158 25.88 -10.21 -22.32
C ALA A 158 25.03 -9.75 -21.13
N THR A 159 24.75 -10.65 -20.17
CA THR A 159 24.00 -10.36 -18.94
C THR A 159 24.72 -10.82 -17.68
N LEU A 160 24.57 -10.07 -16.59
CA LEU A 160 24.87 -10.50 -15.22
C LEU A 160 23.62 -10.36 -14.35
N ASN A 161 23.03 -11.49 -13.99
CA ASN A 161 21.87 -11.62 -13.10
C ASN A 161 22.16 -12.69 -12.02
N GLN A 162 21.15 -13.14 -11.27
CA GLN A 162 21.36 -14.14 -10.21
C GLN A 162 21.64 -15.55 -10.77
N SER A 163 21.05 -15.91 -11.91
CA SER A 163 21.15 -17.23 -12.55
C SER A 163 22.34 -17.38 -13.53
N THR A 164 23.19 -16.37 -13.70
CA THR A 164 24.34 -16.43 -14.62
C THR A 164 25.38 -17.45 -14.13
N ALA A 165 25.74 -18.41 -14.99
CA ALA A 165 26.77 -19.42 -14.71
C ALA A 165 28.14 -18.78 -14.38
N LYS A 166 28.93 -19.47 -13.55
CA LYS A 166 30.19 -18.96 -12.99
C LYS A 166 31.25 -18.72 -14.07
N GLU A 167 31.20 -19.55 -15.12
CA GLU A 167 32.06 -19.54 -16.30
C GLU A 167 31.80 -18.28 -17.12
N GLU A 168 30.52 -17.96 -17.34
CA GLU A 168 30.08 -16.75 -18.04
C GLU A 168 30.35 -15.49 -17.22
N VAL A 169 30.15 -15.52 -15.89
CA VAL A 169 30.53 -14.42 -14.99
C VAL A 169 32.04 -14.14 -15.07
N ASN A 170 32.88 -15.17 -15.14
CA ASN A 170 34.32 -14.99 -15.34
C ASN A 170 34.62 -14.44 -16.75
N ARG A 171 34.00 -14.96 -17.82
CA ARG A 171 34.18 -14.48 -19.21
C ARG A 171 33.87 -12.98 -19.34
N ILE A 172 32.73 -12.54 -18.81
CA ILE A 172 32.32 -11.13 -18.82
C ILE A 172 33.28 -10.26 -18.01
N GLN A 173 33.77 -10.73 -16.86
CA GLN A 173 34.71 -9.97 -16.03
C GLN A 173 36.12 -9.86 -16.62
N THR A 174 36.55 -10.83 -17.42
CA THR A 174 37.76 -10.71 -18.24
C THR A 174 37.55 -9.67 -19.33
N ALA A 175 36.43 -9.73 -20.07
CA ALA A 175 36.07 -8.77 -21.12
C ALA A 175 35.95 -7.31 -20.62
N LEU A 176 35.43 -7.09 -19.41
CA LEU A 176 35.42 -5.77 -18.74
C LEU A 176 36.83 -5.19 -18.48
N THR A 177 37.88 -6.00 -18.60
CA THR A 177 39.28 -5.62 -18.38
C THR A 177 40.18 -5.92 -19.59
N ASP A 178 39.61 -6.16 -20.76
CA ASP A 178 40.34 -6.36 -22.02
C ASP A 178 39.90 -5.29 -23.04
N SER A 179 40.84 -4.43 -23.45
CA SER A 179 40.59 -3.37 -24.44
C SER A 179 40.35 -3.89 -25.87
N LYS A 180 40.60 -5.18 -26.12
CA LYS A 180 40.29 -5.87 -27.39
C LYS A 180 38.95 -6.61 -27.35
N ALA A 181 38.23 -6.61 -26.22
CA ALA A 181 36.95 -7.29 -26.11
C ALA A 181 35.91 -6.75 -27.10
N SER A 182 35.21 -7.65 -27.78
CA SER A 182 34.15 -7.31 -28.74
C SER A 182 32.84 -6.86 -28.08
N LEU A 183 32.70 -7.04 -26.76
CA LEU A 183 31.50 -6.71 -25.98
C LEU A 183 31.12 -5.23 -26.15
N ARG A 184 29.84 -4.97 -26.46
CA ARG A 184 29.28 -3.62 -26.60
C ARG A 184 28.22 -3.28 -25.57
N LEU A 185 27.39 -4.24 -25.17
CA LEU A 185 26.37 -4.03 -24.13
C LEU A 185 26.47 -5.08 -23.02
N LEU A 186 26.49 -4.61 -21.77
CA LEU A 186 26.40 -5.45 -20.58
C LEU A 186 25.12 -5.11 -19.81
N TYR A 187 24.13 -6.01 -19.86
CA TYR A 187 22.90 -5.90 -19.10
C TYR A 187 23.09 -6.43 -17.67
N VAL A 188 22.62 -5.70 -16.66
CA VAL A 188 22.75 -6.07 -15.24
C VAL A 188 21.46 -5.76 -14.50
N THR A 189 21.04 -6.63 -13.57
CA THR A 189 19.91 -6.32 -12.67
C THR A 189 20.40 -5.45 -11.49
N PRO A 190 19.60 -4.50 -10.97
CA PRO A 190 20.07 -3.54 -9.96
C PRO A 190 20.51 -4.23 -8.67
N GLU A 191 19.86 -5.33 -8.29
CA GLU A 191 20.20 -6.12 -7.10
C GLU A 191 21.56 -6.81 -7.26
N LYS A 192 21.88 -7.27 -8.48
CA LYS A 192 23.18 -7.89 -8.80
C LYS A 192 24.30 -6.85 -8.78
N LEU A 193 24.03 -5.64 -9.26
CA LEU A 193 24.98 -4.52 -9.25
C LEU A 193 25.25 -4.04 -7.82
N ALA A 194 24.20 -3.76 -7.05
CA ALA A 194 24.29 -3.31 -5.66
C ALA A 194 25.02 -4.30 -4.74
N LYS A 195 24.81 -5.61 -4.93
CA LYS A 195 25.35 -6.65 -4.04
C LYS A 195 26.73 -7.16 -4.48
N SER A 196 27.28 -6.73 -5.61
CA SER A 196 28.53 -7.28 -6.17
C SER A 196 29.67 -6.27 -6.30
N LYS A 197 30.44 -6.10 -5.21
CA LYS A 197 31.71 -5.34 -5.21
C LYS A 197 32.63 -5.78 -6.37
N ARG A 198 32.75 -7.08 -6.63
CA ARG A 198 33.60 -7.62 -7.73
C ARG A 198 33.16 -7.17 -9.15
N ILE A 199 31.90 -6.77 -9.36
CA ILE A 199 31.45 -6.13 -10.60
C ILE A 199 31.85 -4.64 -10.61
N MET A 200 31.60 -3.91 -9.52
CA MET A 200 31.98 -2.49 -9.40
C MET A 200 33.49 -2.28 -9.63
N ASN A 201 34.34 -3.05 -8.94
CA ASN A 201 35.81 -3.03 -9.12
C ASN A 201 36.28 -3.40 -10.55
N ARG A 202 35.42 -3.98 -11.41
CA ARG A 202 35.71 -4.24 -12.83
C ARG A 202 35.18 -3.12 -13.73
N LEU A 203 34.06 -2.50 -13.38
CA LEU A 203 33.55 -1.29 -14.03
C LEU A 203 34.46 -0.08 -13.80
N GLU A 204 35.04 0.04 -12.60
CA GLU A 204 36.09 1.02 -12.28
C GLU A 204 37.29 0.89 -13.22
N LYS A 205 37.85 -0.31 -13.37
CA LYS A 205 38.96 -0.57 -14.32
C LYS A 205 38.57 -0.37 -15.79
N CYS A 206 37.33 -0.72 -16.15
CA CYS A 206 36.77 -0.43 -17.47
C CYS A 206 36.71 1.08 -17.74
N ASN A 207 36.37 1.89 -16.74
CA ASN A 207 36.35 3.35 -16.82
C ASN A 207 37.76 3.97 -16.84
N GLU A 208 38.70 3.47 -16.03
CA GLU A 208 40.13 3.86 -16.04
C GLU A 208 40.74 3.71 -17.45
N MET A 209 40.48 2.57 -18.10
CA MET A 209 40.88 2.31 -19.49
C MET A 209 40.05 3.08 -20.54
N ARG A 210 39.12 3.95 -20.13
CA ARG A 210 38.18 4.70 -20.97
C ARG A 210 37.30 3.80 -21.87
N GLN A 211 37.06 2.55 -21.46
CA GLN A 211 36.24 1.57 -22.16
C GLN A 211 34.77 1.59 -21.73
N LEU A 212 34.43 2.05 -20.52
CA LEU A 212 33.05 2.37 -20.15
C LEU A 212 32.63 3.65 -20.89
N LYS A 213 31.58 3.56 -21.74
CA LYS A 213 31.16 4.65 -22.65
C LYS A 213 29.81 5.27 -22.31
N LEU A 214 28.91 4.49 -21.72
CA LEU A 214 27.51 4.87 -21.49
C LEU A 214 26.96 4.08 -20.31
N ILE A 215 26.11 4.71 -19.51
CA ILE A 215 25.27 4.05 -18.50
C ILE A 215 23.82 4.29 -18.89
N ALA A 216 23.07 3.22 -19.13
CA ALA A 216 21.64 3.27 -19.41
C ALA A 216 20.86 2.67 -18.23
N ILE A 217 19.78 3.32 -17.80
CA ILE A 217 18.85 2.79 -16.80
C ILE A 217 17.47 2.67 -17.46
N ASP A 218 17.06 1.43 -17.70
CA ASP A 218 15.77 1.09 -18.30
C ASP A 218 14.67 1.03 -17.23
N GLU A 219 13.46 1.46 -17.59
CA GLU A 219 12.35 1.81 -16.68
C GLU A 219 12.81 2.58 -15.41
N VAL A 220 13.56 3.67 -15.63
CA VAL A 220 14.16 4.54 -14.58
C VAL A 220 13.17 5.08 -13.54
N HIS A 221 11.86 5.06 -13.84
CA HIS A 221 10.82 5.45 -12.90
C HIS A 221 10.82 4.57 -11.63
N CYS A 222 11.37 3.34 -11.67
CA CYS A 222 11.53 2.46 -10.52
C CYS A 222 12.41 3.05 -9.39
N CYS A 223 13.24 4.07 -9.65
CA CYS A 223 13.96 4.81 -8.62
C CYS A 223 13.01 5.52 -7.64
N SER A 224 11.92 6.10 -8.16
CA SER A 224 11.07 7.04 -7.41
C SER A 224 10.04 6.32 -6.55
N GLN A 225 9.85 6.78 -5.31
CA GLN A 225 8.74 6.32 -4.46
C GLN A 225 7.36 6.86 -4.91
N TRP A 226 7.36 7.82 -5.83
CA TRP A 226 6.16 8.33 -6.49
C TRP A 226 5.86 7.58 -7.80
N GLY A 227 6.79 6.74 -8.28
CA GLY A 227 6.59 5.82 -9.39
C GLY A 227 5.65 4.66 -9.03
N HIS A 228 5.03 4.07 -10.06
CA HIS A 228 4.04 3.00 -9.90
C HIS A 228 4.66 1.58 -9.78
N ASP A 229 5.97 1.42 -9.98
CA ASP A 229 6.74 0.18 -9.72
C ASP A 229 8.05 0.51 -8.96
N PHE A 230 7.94 1.16 -7.81
CA PHE A 230 9.11 1.52 -6.97
C PHE A 230 9.90 0.27 -6.54
N ARG A 231 11.24 0.32 -6.67
CA ARG A 231 12.14 -0.79 -6.30
C ARG A 231 13.30 -0.31 -5.41
N PRO A 232 13.45 -0.83 -4.18
CA PRO A 232 14.49 -0.40 -3.24
C PRO A 232 15.92 -0.40 -3.81
N ASP A 233 16.33 -1.46 -4.51
CA ASP A 233 17.69 -1.58 -5.06
C ASP A 233 18.04 -0.50 -6.11
N PHE A 234 17.05 0.17 -6.73
CA PHE A 234 17.33 1.31 -7.63
C PHE A 234 17.89 2.54 -6.89
N LYS A 235 17.66 2.68 -5.57
CA LYS A 235 18.26 3.78 -4.78
C LYS A 235 19.79 3.71 -4.71
N PHE A 236 20.39 2.54 -4.95
CA PHE A 236 21.84 2.38 -5.03
C PHE A 236 22.46 3.11 -6.24
N LEU A 237 21.70 3.29 -7.33
CA LEU A 237 22.23 3.71 -8.63
C LEU A 237 22.82 5.14 -8.64
N ASN A 238 22.54 5.96 -7.63
CA ASN A 238 23.22 7.23 -7.38
C ASN A 238 24.76 7.09 -7.35
N VAL A 239 25.27 5.95 -6.86
CA VAL A 239 26.73 5.69 -6.81
C VAL A 239 27.37 5.72 -8.20
N LEU A 240 26.62 5.35 -9.25
CA LEU A 240 27.14 5.26 -10.61
C LEU A 240 27.59 6.63 -11.13
N LYS A 241 26.78 7.69 -10.96
CA LYS A 241 27.19 9.03 -11.39
C LYS A 241 28.29 9.61 -10.49
N ARG A 242 28.31 9.26 -9.19
CA ARG A 242 29.40 9.69 -8.27
C ARG A 242 30.77 9.10 -8.65
N GLN A 243 30.82 7.84 -9.07
CA GLN A 243 32.06 7.15 -9.47
C GLN A 243 32.43 7.39 -10.93
N PHE A 244 31.44 7.41 -11.83
CA PHE A 244 31.64 7.48 -13.29
C PHE A 244 31.21 8.84 -13.86
N GLN A 245 31.64 9.93 -13.22
CA GLN A 245 31.20 11.31 -13.52
C GLN A 245 31.34 11.69 -15.00
N ASN A 246 32.43 11.26 -15.65
CA ASN A 246 32.75 11.51 -17.06
C ASN A 246 31.98 10.62 -18.06
N VAL A 247 31.10 9.73 -17.59
CA VAL A 247 30.28 8.84 -18.42
C VAL A 247 28.84 9.39 -18.46
N PRO A 248 28.22 9.54 -19.65
CA PRO A 248 26.81 9.94 -19.75
C PRO A 248 25.89 8.87 -19.17
N LEU A 249 24.82 9.33 -18.52
CA LEU A 249 23.75 8.53 -17.96
C LEU A 249 22.43 8.83 -18.70
N ILE A 250 21.87 7.83 -19.38
CA ILE A 250 20.53 7.89 -19.99
C ILE A 250 19.52 7.08 -19.17
N GLY A 251 18.55 7.74 -18.55
CA GLY A 251 17.40 7.12 -17.91
C GLY A 251 16.21 7.05 -18.88
N LEU A 252 15.61 5.87 -19.07
CA LEU A 252 14.52 5.64 -20.01
C LEU A 252 13.26 5.16 -19.28
N THR A 253 12.08 5.62 -19.69
CA THR A 253 10.80 5.16 -19.12
C THR A 253 9.65 5.27 -20.13
N ALA A 254 8.64 4.41 -19.99
CA ALA A 254 7.36 4.57 -20.71
C ALA A 254 6.45 5.66 -20.14
N THR A 255 6.57 5.92 -18.84
CA THR A 255 5.53 6.57 -18.02
C THR A 255 6.19 7.27 -16.84
N ALA A 256 6.22 8.60 -16.86
CA ALA A 256 6.68 9.42 -15.73
C ALA A 256 6.00 10.80 -15.76
N THR A 257 5.36 11.14 -14.64
CA THR A 257 4.89 12.49 -14.33
C THR A 257 6.08 13.42 -14.06
N ASN A 258 5.84 14.73 -13.93
CA ASN A 258 6.94 15.67 -13.67
C ASN A 258 7.60 15.38 -12.30
N ASP A 259 6.78 15.15 -11.26
CA ASP A 259 7.21 14.79 -9.91
C ASP A 259 8.18 13.58 -9.91
N VAL A 260 7.88 12.56 -10.74
CA VAL A 260 8.73 11.37 -10.90
C VAL A 260 10.02 11.69 -11.65
N ILE A 261 10.00 12.58 -12.65
CA ILE A 261 11.22 13.02 -13.37
C ILE A 261 12.15 13.76 -12.41
N ASP A 262 11.63 14.67 -11.60
CA ASP A 262 12.44 15.49 -10.69
C ASP A 262 12.97 14.67 -9.49
N ASP A 263 12.18 13.74 -8.95
CA ASP A 263 12.65 12.76 -7.96
C ASP A 263 13.74 11.85 -8.56
N VAL A 264 13.57 11.34 -9.79
CA VAL A 264 14.61 10.57 -10.51
C VAL A 264 15.90 11.38 -10.71
N LYS A 265 15.81 12.66 -11.12
CA LYS A 265 17.00 13.53 -11.27
C LYS A 265 17.79 13.66 -9.97
N ASN A 266 17.09 13.91 -8.87
CA ASN A 266 17.70 14.05 -7.54
C ASN A 266 18.27 12.71 -7.03
N LEU A 267 17.52 11.62 -7.19
CA LEU A 267 17.94 10.28 -6.76
C LEU A 267 19.11 9.71 -7.56
N LEU A 268 19.32 10.11 -8.81
CA LEU A 268 20.47 9.69 -9.61
C LEU A 268 21.64 10.69 -9.59
N GLY A 269 21.44 11.90 -9.08
CA GLY A 269 22.46 12.95 -9.01
C GLY A 269 22.70 13.67 -10.35
N ILE A 270 21.67 13.80 -11.19
CA ILE A 270 21.73 14.35 -12.55
C ILE A 270 20.77 15.55 -12.76
N PRO A 271 20.81 16.60 -11.91
CA PRO A 271 19.84 17.71 -11.97
C PRO A 271 19.82 18.43 -13.33
N ALA A 272 20.97 18.57 -13.97
CA ALA A 272 21.13 19.21 -15.26
C ALA A 272 20.63 18.37 -16.46
N ALA A 273 20.25 17.11 -16.27
CA ALA A 273 19.94 16.19 -17.37
C ALA A 273 18.86 16.72 -18.34
N VAL A 274 19.11 16.55 -19.64
CA VAL A 274 18.21 16.95 -20.73
C VAL A 274 16.97 16.05 -20.71
N VAL A 275 15.78 16.63 -20.66
CA VAL A 275 14.51 15.89 -20.56
C VAL A 275 13.83 15.84 -21.93
N PHE A 276 13.83 14.65 -22.54
CA PHE A 276 13.12 14.37 -23.78
C PHE A 276 11.78 13.68 -23.46
N ARG A 277 10.65 14.36 -23.66
CA ARG A 277 9.31 13.77 -23.58
C ARG A 277 8.68 13.72 -24.98
N ALA A 278 8.38 12.52 -25.46
CA ALA A 278 7.57 12.33 -26.67
C ALA A 278 6.08 12.58 -26.38
N ASP A 279 5.29 12.79 -27.43
CA ASP A 279 3.84 12.73 -27.30
C ASP A 279 3.40 11.33 -26.79
N PHE A 280 2.41 11.33 -25.92
CA PHE A 280 1.76 10.12 -25.40
C PHE A 280 0.64 9.64 -26.33
N ASN A 281 0.11 10.53 -27.19
CA ASN A 281 -1.04 10.21 -28.01
C ASN A 281 -0.73 9.10 -29.03
N ARG A 282 -1.63 8.13 -29.09
CA ARG A 282 -1.70 7.10 -30.12
C ARG A 282 -3.05 7.27 -30.81
N PRO A 283 -3.14 8.01 -31.94
CA PRO A 283 -4.43 8.35 -32.54
C PRO A 283 -5.22 7.11 -32.98
N ASN A 284 -4.51 6.05 -33.40
CA ASN A 284 -5.08 4.79 -33.87
C ASN A 284 -5.72 3.90 -32.78
N LEU A 285 -5.68 4.29 -31.50
CA LEU A 285 -6.26 3.50 -30.39
C LEU A 285 -7.65 3.99 -30.00
N HIS A 286 -8.68 3.16 -30.16
CA HIS A 286 -10.02 3.49 -29.70
C HIS A 286 -10.21 3.08 -28.23
N TYR A 287 -10.27 4.06 -27.33
CA TYR A 287 -10.45 3.83 -25.89
C TYR A 287 -11.94 3.72 -25.50
N SER A 288 -12.29 2.77 -24.64
CA SER A 288 -13.66 2.59 -24.15
C SER A 288 -13.72 1.95 -22.77
N VAL A 289 -14.68 2.40 -21.94
CA VAL A 289 -15.01 1.77 -20.66
C VAL A 289 -16.42 1.21 -20.73
N CYS A 290 -16.53 -0.09 -20.46
CA CYS A 290 -17.77 -0.84 -20.43
C CYS A 290 -18.11 -1.26 -19.00
N GLN A 291 -19.40 -1.27 -18.67
CA GLN A 291 -19.87 -1.89 -17.44
C GLN A 291 -19.62 -3.40 -17.53
N LYS A 292 -19.01 -4.00 -16.51
CA LYS A 292 -18.88 -5.45 -16.40
C LYS A 292 -20.16 -6.03 -15.79
N PRO A 293 -20.75 -7.08 -16.39
CA PRO A 293 -21.89 -7.78 -15.80
C PRO A 293 -21.63 -8.30 -14.39
N SER A 294 -22.74 -8.52 -13.66
CA SER A 294 -22.71 -9.21 -12.37
C SER A 294 -22.50 -10.73 -12.52
N SER A 295 -22.85 -11.30 -13.68
CA SER A 295 -22.62 -12.71 -13.99
C SER A 295 -21.36 -12.88 -14.84
N ASP A 296 -20.39 -13.66 -14.36
CA ASP A 296 -19.18 -13.96 -15.13
C ASP A 296 -19.47 -14.84 -16.37
N ALA A 297 -20.61 -15.55 -16.41
CA ALA A 297 -21.07 -16.30 -17.59
C ALA A 297 -21.66 -15.39 -18.69
N GLU A 298 -22.45 -14.38 -18.30
CA GLU A 298 -22.95 -13.34 -19.21
C GLU A 298 -21.78 -12.56 -19.82
N PHE A 299 -20.79 -12.23 -18.98
CA PHE A 299 -19.55 -11.60 -19.42
C PHE A 299 -18.72 -12.50 -20.37
N LEU A 300 -18.66 -13.81 -20.14
CA LEU A 300 -18.03 -14.76 -21.06
C LEU A 300 -18.70 -14.74 -22.44
N ASP A 301 -20.03 -14.73 -22.50
CA ASP A 301 -20.74 -14.72 -23.78
C ASP A 301 -20.55 -13.40 -24.54
N ILE A 302 -20.50 -12.25 -23.84
CA ILE A 302 -20.10 -10.95 -24.43
C ILE A 302 -18.67 -11.01 -25.00
N LEU A 303 -17.71 -11.62 -24.29
CA LEU A 303 -16.35 -11.79 -24.82
C LEU A 303 -16.34 -12.71 -26.06
N VAL A 304 -17.08 -13.82 -26.03
CA VAL A 304 -17.18 -14.76 -27.16
C VAL A 304 -17.79 -14.07 -28.38
N GLU A 305 -18.83 -13.26 -28.21
CA GLU A 305 -19.43 -12.46 -29.27
C GLU A 305 -18.42 -11.47 -29.86
N LEU A 306 -17.77 -10.65 -29.03
CA LEU A 306 -16.78 -9.66 -29.48
C LEU A 306 -15.62 -10.31 -30.25
N ILE A 307 -15.12 -11.45 -29.78
CA ILE A 307 -13.99 -12.16 -30.42
C ILE A 307 -14.42 -12.85 -31.73
N LYS A 308 -15.65 -13.38 -31.81
CA LYS A 308 -16.15 -14.07 -33.02
C LYS A 308 -16.75 -13.14 -34.08
N THR A 309 -17.18 -11.93 -33.71
CA THR A 309 -17.77 -10.95 -34.64
C THR A 309 -16.75 -9.87 -35.01
N ARG A 310 -16.47 -8.94 -34.09
CA ARG A 310 -15.65 -7.75 -34.32
C ARG A 310 -14.16 -8.07 -34.50
N PHE A 311 -13.66 -9.09 -33.81
CA PHE A 311 -12.24 -9.45 -33.81
C PHE A 311 -11.95 -10.82 -34.44
N ALA A 312 -12.83 -11.28 -35.33
CA ALA A 312 -12.71 -12.58 -35.99
C ALA A 312 -11.35 -12.75 -36.69
N GLY A 313 -10.58 -13.75 -36.25
CA GLY A 313 -9.24 -14.05 -36.80
C GLY A 313 -8.12 -13.06 -36.42
N LEU A 314 -8.41 -12.03 -35.61
CA LEU A 314 -7.44 -11.01 -35.24
C LEU A 314 -6.68 -11.37 -33.95
N SER A 315 -5.43 -10.92 -33.83
CA SER A 315 -4.64 -11.09 -32.60
C SER A 315 -5.03 -10.09 -31.51
N GLY A 316 -5.17 -10.56 -30.27
CA GLY A 316 -5.45 -9.71 -29.11
C GLY A 316 -4.93 -10.23 -27.78
N ILE A 317 -5.09 -9.40 -26.74
CA ILE A 317 -4.67 -9.67 -25.35
C ILE A 317 -5.87 -9.42 -24.41
N ILE A 318 -6.05 -10.27 -23.40
CA ILE A 318 -7.03 -10.07 -22.32
C ILE A 318 -6.30 -10.02 -20.97
N TYR A 319 -6.29 -8.86 -20.30
CA TYR A 319 -5.67 -8.67 -18.99
C TYR A 319 -6.62 -8.98 -17.84
N CYS A 320 -6.27 -9.99 -17.03
CA CYS A 320 -7.01 -10.45 -15.86
C CYS A 320 -6.23 -10.17 -14.56
N PHE A 321 -6.96 -10.08 -13.44
CA PHE A 321 -6.40 -9.72 -12.14
C PHE A 321 -5.60 -10.88 -11.50
N THR A 322 -6.16 -12.08 -11.43
CA THR A 322 -5.48 -13.28 -10.89
C THR A 322 -5.01 -14.28 -11.95
N ARG A 323 -4.07 -15.14 -11.56
CA ARG A 323 -3.61 -16.29 -12.36
C ARG A 323 -4.76 -17.26 -12.66
N LYS A 324 -5.55 -17.56 -11.62
CA LYS A 324 -6.72 -18.44 -11.69
C LYS A 324 -7.75 -17.96 -12.72
N GLU A 325 -8.07 -16.67 -12.75
CA GLU A 325 -8.95 -16.08 -13.78
C GLU A 325 -8.37 -16.25 -15.20
N CYS A 326 -7.04 -16.21 -15.37
CA CYS A 326 -6.43 -16.46 -16.69
C CYS A 326 -6.64 -17.91 -17.14
N GLU A 327 -6.45 -18.86 -16.21
CA GLU A 327 -6.61 -20.30 -16.43
C GLU A 327 -8.07 -20.63 -16.76
N GLU A 328 -9.02 -20.27 -15.89
CA GLU A 328 -10.47 -20.52 -16.05
C GLU A 328 -11.06 -19.86 -17.31
N LEU A 329 -10.67 -18.61 -17.61
CA LEU A 329 -11.13 -17.92 -18.82
C LEU A 329 -10.53 -18.52 -20.10
N THR A 330 -9.30 -19.03 -20.04
CA THR A 330 -8.68 -19.73 -21.19
C THR A 330 -9.44 -21.01 -21.52
N GLU A 331 -9.79 -21.81 -20.52
CA GLU A 331 -10.55 -23.05 -20.73
C GLU A 331 -11.96 -22.73 -21.24
N SER A 332 -12.63 -21.75 -20.63
CA SER A 332 -13.97 -21.29 -21.04
C SER A 332 -14.01 -20.82 -22.51
N LEU A 333 -13.02 -20.04 -22.95
CA LEU A 333 -12.94 -19.55 -24.33
C LEU A 333 -12.55 -20.67 -25.32
N ARG A 334 -11.70 -21.62 -24.91
CA ARG A 334 -11.38 -22.83 -25.71
C ARG A 334 -12.59 -23.71 -25.94
N VAL A 335 -13.40 -23.96 -24.92
CA VAL A 335 -14.68 -24.71 -25.03
C VAL A 335 -15.64 -24.02 -26.00
N LYS A 336 -15.64 -22.68 -26.04
CA LYS A 336 -16.42 -21.88 -26.99
C LYS A 336 -15.76 -21.79 -28.39
N GLY A 337 -14.62 -22.48 -28.64
CA GLY A 337 -13.96 -22.60 -29.94
C GLY A 337 -12.92 -21.53 -30.28
N ILE A 338 -12.45 -20.74 -29.30
CA ILE A 338 -11.47 -19.66 -29.51
C ILE A 338 -10.05 -20.18 -29.24
N LYS A 339 -9.10 -19.84 -30.13
CA LYS A 339 -7.68 -20.22 -30.02
C LYS A 339 -6.96 -19.37 -28.96
N ALA A 340 -7.16 -19.72 -27.69
CA ALA A 340 -6.65 -18.99 -26.53
C ALA A 340 -5.54 -19.72 -25.76
N ALA A 341 -4.68 -18.99 -25.05
CA ALA A 341 -3.79 -19.52 -24.02
C ALA A 341 -3.56 -18.54 -22.87
N HIS A 342 -3.30 -19.07 -21.67
CA HIS A 342 -2.98 -18.27 -20.48
C HIS A 342 -1.49 -17.92 -20.39
N TYR A 343 -1.16 -16.76 -19.80
CA TYR A 343 0.22 -16.38 -19.46
C TYR A 343 0.31 -15.69 -18.09
N HIS A 344 1.12 -16.26 -17.19
CA HIS A 344 1.37 -15.71 -15.85
C HIS A 344 2.74 -16.15 -15.34
N ALA A 345 3.29 -15.41 -14.37
CA ALA A 345 4.64 -15.60 -13.84
C ALA A 345 4.91 -16.95 -13.14
N PHE A 346 3.90 -17.80 -12.95
CA PHE A 346 4.02 -19.13 -12.34
C PHE A 346 4.09 -20.28 -13.37
N LEU A 347 3.95 -19.97 -14.66
CA LEU A 347 4.22 -20.94 -15.72
C LEU A 347 5.72 -21.17 -15.88
N ASP A 348 6.08 -22.42 -16.18
CA ASP A 348 7.43 -22.81 -16.59
C ASP A 348 7.93 -21.94 -17.76
N ALA A 349 9.23 -21.64 -17.80
CA ALA A 349 9.81 -20.77 -18.82
C ALA A 349 9.52 -21.28 -20.25
N ASP A 350 9.61 -22.60 -20.47
CA ASP A 350 9.36 -23.21 -21.77
C ASP A 350 7.88 -23.11 -22.18
N LYS A 351 6.94 -23.30 -21.24
CA LYS A 351 5.50 -23.11 -21.50
C LYS A 351 5.20 -21.66 -21.85
N ARG A 352 5.85 -20.69 -21.20
CA ARG A 352 5.75 -19.26 -21.52
C ARG A 352 6.31 -18.93 -22.90
N ASN A 353 7.47 -19.49 -23.26
CA ASN A 353 8.07 -19.33 -24.58
C ASN A 353 7.16 -19.92 -25.67
N VAL A 354 6.70 -21.16 -25.52
CA VAL A 354 5.81 -21.82 -26.49
C VAL A 354 4.49 -21.06 -26.66
N ALA A 355 3.88 -20.57 -25.58
CA ALA A 355 2.65 -19.75 -25.68
C ALA A 355 2.90 -18.42 -26.41
N HIS A 356 4.04 -17.75 -26.14
CA HIS A 356 4.42 -16.49 -26.78
C HIS A 356 4.73 -16.68 -28.27
N GLU A 357 5.54 -17.68 -28.64
CA GLU A 357 5.90 -17.98 -30.03
C GLU A 357 4.68 -18.37 -30.87
N LYS A 358 3.78 -19.21 -30.34
CA LYS A 358 2.53 -19.58 -31.03
C LYS A 358 1.58 -18.39 -31.25
N TRP A 359 1.59 -17.40 -30.37
CA TRP A 359 0.80 -16.16 -30.55
C TRP A 359 1.47 -15.15 -31.49
N LEU A 360 2.81 -15.08 -31.49
CA LEU A 360 3.56 -14.31 -32.50
C LEU A 360 3.28 -14.86 -33.91
N ASN A 361 3.33 -16.19 -34.07
CA ASN A 361 3.06 -16.92 -35.31
C ASN A 361 1.58 -16.94 -35.74
N GLY A 362 0.64 -16.49 -34.90
CA GLY A 362 -0.80 -16.51 -35.19
C GLY A 362 -1.49 -17.88 -35.07
N GLU A 363 -0.81 -18.91 -34.54
CA GLU A 363 -1.44 -20.18 -34.16
C GLU A 363 -2.48 -19.98 -33.04
N ILE A 364 -2.18 -19.06 -32.12
CA ILE A 364 -3.03 -18.60 -31.02
C ILE A 364 -3.48 -17.18 -31.34
N SER A 365 -4.79 -16.90 -31.31
CA SER A 365 -5.31 -15.54 -31.55
C SER A 365 -5.32 -14.71 -30.27
N VAL A 366 -5.55 -15.33 -29.10
CA VAL A 366 -5.73 -14.59 -27.84
C VAL A 366 -4.77 -15.08 -26.75
N ILE A 367 -4.00 -14.16 -26.17
CA ILE A 367 -3.31 -14.41 -24.88
C ILE A 367 -4.13 -13.79 -23.75
N ILE A 368 -4.40 -14.58 -22.73
CA ILE A 368 -5.14 -14.17 -21.52
C ILE A 368 -4.15 -14.18 -20.37
N ALA A 369 -3.95 -13.05 -19.69
CA ALA A 369 -2.78 -12.90 -18.85
C ALA A 369 -2.95 -11.96 -17.67
N THR A 370 -2.09 -12.13 -16.66
CA THR A 370 -1.82 -11.06 -15.69
C THR A 370 -0.79 -10.08 -16.28
N VAL A 371 -0.51 -8.98 -15.56
CA VAL A 371 0.52 -7.98 -15.91
C VAL A 371 1.92 -8.57 -16.20
N ALA A 372 2.17 -9.83 -15.82
CA ALA A 372 3.37 -10.58 -16.20
C ALA A 372 3.55 -10.73 -17.73
N PHE A 373 2.46 -10.78 -18.52
CA PHE A 373 2.52 -10.69 -19.98
C PHE A 373 2.60 -9.22 -20.39
N GLY A 374 3.74 -8.59 -20.11
CA GLY A 374 3.97 -7.18 -20.43
C GLY A 374 5.41 -6.89 -20.84
N MET A 375 6.37 -7.50 -20.15
CA MET A 375 7.79 -7.29 -20.43
C MET A 375 8.11 -7.71 -21.89
N GLY A 376 8.89 -6.94 -22.66
CA GLY A 376 9.48 -7.38 -23.95
C GLY A 376 8.55 -7.55 -25.17
N ILE A 377 7.24 -7.72 -24.99
CA ILE A 377 6.28 -7.97 -26.09
C ILE A 377 6.28 -6.84 -27.11
N ASP A 378 6.51 -7.20 -28.39
CA ASP A 378 6.49 -6.28 -29.54
C ASP A 378 5.86 -6.92 -30.80
N LYS A 379 4.69 -7.54 -30.65
CA LYS A 379 3.85 -7.94 -31.80
C LYS A 379 3.22 -6.66 -32.40
N PRO A 380 3.40 -6.35 -33.70
CA PRO A 380 2.93 -5.10 -34.28
C PRO A 380 1.40 -5.06 -34.45
N ASP A 381 0.82 -6.22 -34.76
CA ASP A 381 -0.53 -6.42 -35.31
C ASP A 381 -1.61 -6.75 -34.25
N VAL A 382 -1.40 -6.35 -32.99
CA VAL A 382 -2.38 -6.54 -31.91
C VAL A 382 -3.58 -5.61 -32.11
N ARG A 383 -4.73 -6.16 -32.53
CA ARG A 383 -5.94 -5.40 -32.89
C ARG A 383 -6.84 -5.06 -31.70
N TYR A 384 -6.70 -5.76 -30.58
CA TYR A 384 -7.43 -5.44 -29.37
C TYR A 384 -6.68 -5.79 -28.07
N VAL A 385 -6.87 -4.95 -27.06
CA VAL A 385 -6.51 -5.22 -25.66
C VAL A 385 -7.77 -5.03 -24.81
N ILE A 386 -8.18 -6.09 -24.11
CA ILE A 386 -9.35 -6.08 -23.23
C ILE A 386 -8.87 -6.20 -21.78
N HIS A 387 -9.25 -5.27 -20.92
CA HIS A 387 -9.08 -5.40 -19.47
C HIS A 387 -10.32 -6.07 -18.89
N HIS A 388 -10.17 -7.32 -18.46
CA HIS A 388 -11.21 -8.10 -17.76
C HIS A 388 -11.56 -7.49 -16.40
N SER A 389 -10.59 -6.82 -15.77
CA SER A 389 -10.69 -6.20 -14.45
C SER A 389 -9.91 -4.89 -14.43
N LEU A 390 -10.18 -4.06 -13.42
CA LEU A 390 -9.53 -2.77 -13.21
C LEU A 390 -8.01 -2.91 -13.06
N ALA A 391 -7.24 -2.07 -13.76
CA ALA A 391 -5.79 -2.01 -13.62
C ALA A 391 -5.38 -1.31 -12.30
N LYS A 392 -4.17 -1.60 -11.78
CA LYS A 392 -3.70 -1.01 -10.51
C LYS A 392 -3.49 0.51 -10.57
N SER A 393 -3.25 1.07 -11.76
CA SER A 393 -3.09 2.51 -11.99
C SER A 393 -3.35 2.89 -13.45
N LEU A 394 -3.42 4.20 -13.72
CA LEU A 394 -3.58 4.71 -15.09
C LEU A 394 -2.30 4.56 -15.93
N GLU A 395 -1.11 4.57 -15.32
CA GLU A 395 0.15 4.23 -16.00
C GLU A 395 0.16 2.77 -16.46
N ASN A 396 -0.23 1.84 -15.59
CA ASN A 396 -0.37 0.42 -15.93
C ASN A 396 -1.34 0.24 -17.10
N TYR A 397 -2.56 0.78 -16.98
CA TYR A 397 -3.56 0.71 -18.04
C TYR A 397 -3.06 1.29 -19.37
N TYR A 398 -2.37 2.44 -19.36
CA TYR A 398 -1.79 3.05 -20.56
C TYR A 398 -0.64 2.19 -21.15
N GLN A 399 0.25 1.64 -20.32
CA GLN A 399 1.34 0.78 -20.77
C GLN A 399 0.84 -0.56 -21.36
N GLU A 400 -0.23 -1.11 -20.77
CA GLU A 400 -0.89 -2.35 -21.14
C GLU A 400 -1.73 -2.20 -22.42
N SER A 401 -2.57 -1.17 -22.50
CA SER A 401 -3.38 -0.86 -23.68
C SER A 401 -2.54 -0.38 -24.86
N GLY A 402 -1.46 0.36 -24.63
CA GLY A 402 -0.50 0.82 -25.66
C GLY A 402 0.24 -0.27 -26.43
N ARG A 403 0.02 -1.55 -26.08
CA ARG A 403 0.45 -2.75 -26.84
C ARG A 403 -0.35 -2.96 -28.11
N ALA A 404 -1.57 -2.44 -28.16
CA ALA A 404 -2.41 -2.43 -29.34
C ALA A 404 -1.78 -1.59 -30.49
N GLY A 405 -2.07 -1.98 -31.74
CA GLY A 405 -1.83 -1.22 -32.96
C GLY A 405 -0.45 -0.58 -33.11
N ARG A 406 0.63 -1.33 -32.86
CA ARG A 406 2.02 -0.83 -32.98
C ARG A 406 2.48 -0.68 -34.44
N ASP A 407 1.79 -1.34 -35.36
CA ASP A 407 1.81 -1.04 -36.80
C ASP A 407 1.21 0.33 -37.18
N GLY A 408 0.49 0.98 -36.26
CA GLY A 408 -0.21 2.26 -36.50
C GLY A 408 -1.62 2.11 -37.09
N ALA A 409 -2.06 0.90 -37.43
CA ALA A 409 -3.44 0.64 -37.86
C ALA A 409 -4.40 0.59 -36.67
N GLU A 410 -5.70 0.80 -36.89
CA GLU A 410 -6.71 0.85 -35.83
C GLU A 410 -6.63 -0.33 -34.85
N ALA A 411 -6.79 -0.07 -33.57
CA ALA A 411 -6.90 -1.10 -32.55
C ALA A 411 -7.72 -0.63 -31.34
N TYR A 412 -8.28 -1.58 -30.59
CA TYR A 412 -9.33 -1.32 -29.61
C TYR A 412 -8.88 -1.59 -28.17
N CYS A 413 -9.08 -0.61 -27.30
CA CYS A 413 -8.75 -0.66 -25.87
C CYS A 413 -10.07 -0.65 -25.08
N ILE A 414 -10.48 -1.80 -24.56
CA ILE A 414 -11.78 -1.99 -23.90
C ILE A 414 -11.56 -2.40 -22.45
N LEU A 415 -11.95 -1.56 -21.50
CA LEU A 415 -11.90 -1.89 -20.08
C LEU A 415 -13.28 -2.22 -19.54
N PHE A 416 -13.40 -3.37 -18.86
CA PHE A 416 -14.61 -3.77 -18.15
C PHE A 416 -14.48 -3.45 -16.66
N TYR A 417 -15.40 -2.63 -16.14
CA TYR A 417 -15.41 -2.15 -14.76
C TYR A 417 -16.65 -2.63 -13.98
N ARG A 418 -16.44 -3.09 -12.74
CA ARG A 418 -17.47 -3.27 -11.71
C ARG A 418 -16.91 -2.90 -10.34
N LEU A 419 -17.77 -2.47 -9.41
CA LEU A 419 -17.35 -2.02 -8.08
C LEU A 419 -16.56 -3.09 -7.30
N ASN A 420 -16.92 -4.38 -7.44
CA ASN A 420 -16.20 -5.45 -6.75
C ASN A 420 -14.70 -5.50 -7.12
N ASP A 421 -14.35 -5.15 -8.36
CA ASP A 421 -12.96 -5.22 -8.82
C ASP A 421 -12.11 -4.06 -8.25
N LEU A 422 -12.73 -2.96 -7.77
CA LEU A 422 -12.06 -1.94 -6.96
C LEU A 422 -11.55 -2.54 -5.64
N PHE A 423 -12.43 -3.18 -4.86
CA PHE A 423 -12.09 -3.73 -3.54
C PHE A 423 -11.06 -4.88 -3.63
N ARG A 424 -11.07 -5.63 -4.74
CA ARG A 424 -10.06 -6.66 -5.04
C ARG A 424 -8.70 -6.03 -5.33
N GLN A 425 -8.67 -4.96 -6.12
CA GLN A 425 -7.43 -4.28 -6.48
C GLN A 425 -6.86 -3.44 -5.32
N SER A 426 -7.71 -2.82 -4.49
CA SER A 426 -7.31 -2.02 -3.32
C SER A 426 -6.69 -2.87 -2.21
N THR A 427 -7.31 -4.01 -1.86
CA THR A 427 -6.78 -4.97 -0.87
C THR A 427 -5.46 -5.61 -1.27
N MET A 428 -5.14 -5.64 -2.58
CA MET A 428 -3.84 -6.12 -3.07
C MET A 428 -2.72 -5.07 -2.95
N ILE A 429 -3.05 -3.78 -2.98
CA ILE A 429 -2.06 -2.68 -3.05
C ILE A 429 -2.11 -1.72 -1.86
N CYS A 430 -2.91 -1.99 -0.82
CA CYS A 430 -3.03 -1.10 0.34
C CYS A 430 -1.74 -0.94 1.16
N THR A 431 -0.71 -1.77 0.90
CA THR A 431 0.65 -1.65 1.43
C THR A 431 1.58 -0.82 0.53
N GLU A 432 1.21 -0.53 -0.73
CA GLU A 432 1.97 0.37 -1.61
C GLU A 432 1.68 1.83 -1.22
N LYS A 433 2.72 2.61 -0.89
CA LYS A 433 2.62 4.02 -0.42
C LYS A 433 1.73 4.91 -1.31
N THR A 434 1.72 4.67 -2.61
CA THR A 434 0.93 5.40 -3.62
C THR A 434 -0.22 4.57 -4.22
N GLY A 435 -0.33 3.28 -3.89
CA GLY A 435 -1.21 2.32 -4.56
C GLY A 435 -2.68 2.75 -4.57
N ILE A 436 -3.25 3.04 -3.40
CA ILE A 436 -4.66 3.47 -3.28
C ILE A 436 -4.94 4.78 -4.05
N ARG A 437 -4.02 5.76 -4.03
CA ARG A 437 -4.14 7.01 -4.81
C ARG A 437 -4.12 6.74 -6.31
N ASN A 438 -3.22 5.87 -6.76
CA ASN A 438 -3.05 5.51 -8.17
C ASN A 438 -4.26 4.72 -8.70
N LEU A 439 -4.82 3.82 -7.87
CA LEU A 439 -6.06 3.10 -8.15
C LEU A 439 -7.29 4.02 -8.15
N TYR A 440 -7.37 5.00 -7.25
CA TYR A 440 -8.45 6.00 -7.27
C TYR A 440 -8.38 6.89 -8.52
N SER A 441 -7.19 7.18 -9.05
CA SER A 441 -7.05 7.83 -10.36
C SER A 441 -7.61 6.95 -11.49
N MET A 442 -7.33 5.64 -11.46
CA MET A 442 -7.87 4.68 -12.43
C MET A 442 -9.40 4.48 -12.28
N LEU A 443 -9.92 4.51 -11.05
CA LEU A 443 -11.35 4.49 -10.74
C LEU A 443 -12.05 5.73 -11.29
N SER A 444 -11.45 6.91 -11.13
CA SER A 444 -11.95 8.17 -11.69
C SER A 444 -12.03 8.08 -13.23
N TYR A 445 -10.98 7.59 -13.89
CA TYR A 445 -10.98 7.34 -15.34
C TYR A 445 -12.13 6.42 -15.80
N CYS A 446 -12.53 5.43 -14.99
CA CYS A 446 -13.63 4.52 -15.31
C CYS A 446 -15.02 5.14 -15.11
N ILE A 447 -15.19 5.91 -14.03
CA ILE A 447 -16.47 6.52 -13.62
C ILE A 447 -16.82 7.75 -14.46
N GLN A 448 -15.80 8.50 -14.91
CA GLN A 448 -15.98 9.71 -15.69
C GLN A 448 -16.71 9.43 -17.01
N ALA A 449 -17.64 10.30 -17.38
CA ALA A 449 -18.60 10.07 -18.47
C ALA A 449 -18.72 11.22 -19.48
N THR A 450 -18.25 12.41 -19.13
CA THR A 450 -18.32 13.64 -19.95
C THR A 450 -16.97 14.07 -20.54
N GLU A 451 -15.86 13.72 -19.88
CA GLU A 451 -14.52 14.09 -20.33
C GLU A 451 -13.93 13.05 -21.28
N CYS A 452 -13.22 13.54 -22.30
CA CYS A 452 -12.50 12.73 -23.27
C CYS A 452 -11.46 11.82 -22.57
N ARG A 453 -11.49 10.50 -22.85
CA ARG A 453 -10.58 9.51 -22.25
C ARG A 453 -9.10 9.90 -22.41
N ARG A 454 -8.72 10.48 -23.56
CA ARG A 454 -7.35 10.98 -23.81
C ARG A 454 -7.01 12.21 -22.96
N SER A 455 -7.98 13.07 -22.65
CA SER A 455 -7.77 14.25 -21.81
C SER A 455 -7.41 13.86 -20.38
N ILE A 456 -8.09 12.86 -19.82
CA ILE A 456 -7.80 12.32 -18.48
C ILE A 456 -6.39 11.71 -18.43
N ILE A 457 -5.98 10.98 -19.48
CA ILE A 457 -4.63 10.42 -19.61
C ILE A 457 -3.58 11.53 -19.77
N ALA A 458 -3.86 12.58 -20.54
CA ALA A 458 -2.96 13.72 -20.73
C ALA A 458 -2.74 14.50 -19.43
N GLU A 459 -3.82 14.80 -18.70
CA GLU A 459 -3.79 15.49 -17.40
C GLU A 459 -2.94 14.70 -16.39
N HIS A 460 -3.15 13.38 -16.29
CA HIS A 460 -2.36 12.51 -15.41
C HIS A 460 -0.86 12.52 -15.72
N PHE A 461 -0.47 12.68 -16.99
CA PHE A 461 0.94 12.79 -17.39
C PHE A 461 1.47 14.25 -17.45
N ASN A 462 0.69 15.23 -17.01
CA ASN A 462 1.00 16.67 -17.10
C ASN A 462 1.33 17.12 -18.54
N VAL A 463 0.50 16.74 -19.51
CA VAL A 463 0.62 17.11 -20.94
C VAL A 463 -0.57 17.97 -21.37
N GLU A 464 -0.31 19.06 -22.08
CA GLU A 464 -1.37 19.90 -22.67
C GLU A 464 -2.16 19.13 -23.73
N TRP A 465 -3.49 19.11 -23.62
CA TRP A 465 -4.36 18.38 -24.54
C TRP A 465 -5.36 19.29 -25.25
N ASN A 466 -5.48 19.11 -26.57
CA ASN A 466 -6.52 19.74 -27.38
C ASN A 466 -7.57 18.69 -27.75
N LEU A 467 -8.83 18.93 -27.39
CA LEU A 467 -9.94 17.99 -27.58
C LEU A 467 -10.13 17.53 -29.04
N SER A 468 -9.77 18.37 -30.02
CA SER A 468 -9.81 18.02 -31.45
C SER A 468 -8.90 16.83 -31.81
N LEU A 469 -7.78 16.64 -31.10
CA LEU A 469 -6.82 15.54 -31.33
C LEU A 469 -7.34 14.15 -30.94
N CYS A 470 -8.57 14.05 -30.42
CA CYS A 470 -9.21 12.78 -30.14
C CYS A 470 -9.96 12.20 -31.35
N ASP A 471 -10.43 13.05 -32.29
CA ASP A 471 -11.21 12.69 -33.48
C ASP A 471 -12.20 11.52 -33.27
N LYS A 472 -13.05 11.64 -32.24
CA LYS A 472 -14.06 10.62 -31.82
C LYS A 472 -13.50 9.23 -31.45
N MET A 473 -12.18 9.02 -31.41
CA MET A 473 -11.51 7.75 -31.05
C MET A 473 -11.59 7.38 -29.56
N CYS A 474 -12.68 7.72 -28.88
CA CYS A 474 -13.07 7.10 -27.62
C CYS A 474 -14.59 7.11 -27.42
N ASP A 475 -15.07 6.24 -26.52
CA ASP A 475 -16.48 6.10 -26.14
C ASP A 475 -17.19 7.40 -25.73
N VAL A 476 -16.49 8.32 -25.06
CA VAL A 476 -17.05 9.63 -24.64
C VAL A 476 -17.06 10.66 -25.77
N CYS A 477 -16.14 10.60 -26.73
CA CYS A 477 -16.13 11.53 -27.88
C CYS A 477 -16.97 11.04 -29.07
N SER A 478 -17.24 9.73 -29.15
CA SER A 478 -18.12 9.14 -30.17
C SER A 478 -19.60 9.17 -29.79
N LYS A 479 -19.94 9.29 -28.50
CA LYS A 479 -21.31 9.31 -27.99
C LYS A 479 -21.57 10.59 -27.19
N ASN A 480 -22.63 11.33 -27.54
CA ASN A 480 -23.13 12.41 -26.69
C ASN A 480 -23.80 11.82 -25.43
N ASN A 481 -22.98 11.49 -24.43
CA ASN A 481 -23.45 11.04 -23.11
C ASN A 481 -24.14 12.21 -22.40
N SER A 482 -25.46 12.15 -22.23
CA SER A 482 -26.16 13.07 -21.34
C SER A 482 -25.88 12.73 -19.88
N VAL A 483 -25.74 13.76 -19.06
CA VAL A 483 -25.65 13.67 -17.60
C VAL A 483 -26.73 14.51 -16.94
N GLU A 484 -27.30 14.00 -15.86
CA GLU A 484 -28.25 14.70 -15.00
C GLU A 484 -27.57 15.06 -13.68
N CYS A 485 -27.80 16.27 -13.18
CA CYS A 485 -27.37 16.67 -11.85
C CYS A 485 -28.40 16.18 -10.83
N VAL A 486 -28.02 15.21 -9.99
CA VAL A 486 -28.90 14.52 -9.05
C VAL A 486 -28.46 14.80 -7.63
N ASP A 487 -29.40 15.12 -6.74
CA ASP A 487 -29.16 15.17 -5.30
C ASP A 487 -29.09 13.75 -4.75
N VAL A 488 -27.92 13.40 -4.20
CA VAL A 488 -27.60 12.04 -3.70
C VAL A 488 -27.56 11.98 -2.17
N THR A 489 -27.92 13.07 -1.49
CA THR A 489 -27.73 13.22 -0.04
C THR A 489 -28.44 12.15 0.76
N ASP A 490 -29.68 11.81 0.39
CA ASP A 490 -30.45 10.79 1.12
C ASP A 490 -29.94 9.36 0.87
N TYR A 491 -29.32 9.10 -0.29
CA TYR A 491 -28.61 7.83 -0.55
C TYR A 491 -27.37 7.71 0.33
N TRP A 492 -26.57 8.79 0.44
CA TRP A 492 -25.42 8.86 1.34
C TRP A 492 -25.83 8.74 2.82
N ARG A 493 -26.91 9.41 3.25
CA ARG A 493 -27.48 9.23 4.61
C ARG A 493 -27.87 7.77 4.87
N LEU A 494 -28.55 7.11 3.93
CA LEU A 494 -28.93 5.70 4.05
C LEU A 494 -27.72 4.75 4.06
N MET A 495 -26.64 5.07 3.33
CA MET A 495 -25.35 4.37 3.40
C MET A 495 -24.69 4.54 4.78
N LEU A 496 -24.65 5.76 5.32
CA LEU A 496 -24.11 6.03 6.66
C LEU A 496 -24.91 5.37 7.78
N GLU A 497 -26.23 5.24 7.64
CA GLU A 497 -27.07 4.53 8.62
C GLU A 497 -26.87 3.03 8.52
N ALA A 498 -26.77 2.47 7.30
CA ALA A 498 -26.39 1.07 7.12
C ALA A 498 -25.01 0.78 7.74
N SER A 499 -23.99 1.61 7.48
CA SER A 499 -22.64 1.44 8.06
C SER A 499 -22.53 1.71 9.57
N LYS A 500 -23.63 2.07 10.24
CA LYS A 500 -23.71 2.32 11.70
C LYS A 500 -24.58 1.29 12.43
N THR A 501 -25.20 0.35 11.73
CA THR A 501 -26.09 -0.63 12.37
C THR A 501 -25.26 -1.73 13.05
N ASP A 502 -25.46 -1.92 14.35
CA ASP A 502 -24.94 -3.03 15.17
C ASP A 502 -23.42 -3.29 15.16
N ASN A 503 -22.59 -2.24 15.31
CA ASN A 503 -21.12 -2.32 15.51
C ASN A 503 -20.31 -3.06 14.41
N ASN A 504 -20.96 -3.55 13.36
CA ASN A 504 -20.40 -4.48 12.39
C ASN A 504 -19.69 -3.76 11.25
N ARG A 505 -18.51 -4.25 10.85
CA ARG A 505 -17.82 -3.77 9.65
C ARG A 505 -18.52 -4.29 8.39
N ILE A 506 -18.92 -3.41 7.48
CA ILE A 506 -19.68 -3.76 6.27
C ILE A 506 -18.79 -3.62 5.03
N THR A 507 -18.68 -4.67 4.21
CA THR A 507 -17.95 -4.62 2.94
C THR A 507 -18.73 -3.83 1.90
N GLY A 508 -18.06 -3.18 0.95
CA GLY A 508 -18.75 -2.30 -0.01
C GLY A 508 -19.82 -2.99 -0.85
N MET A 509 -19.62 -4.27 -1.21
CA MET A 509 -20.64 -5.08 -1.89
C MET A 509 -21.85 -5.38 -0.99
N LYS A 510 -21.65 -5.57 0.33
CA LYS A 510 -22.74 -5.75 1.28
C LYS A 510 -23.48 -4.44 1.55
N LEU A 511 -22.78 -3.31 1.56
CA LEU A 511 -23.38 -1.97 1.62
C LEU A 511 -24.30 -1.73 0.41
N ALA A 512 -23.83 -2.06 -0.80
CA ALA A 512 -24.64 -1.98 -2.02
C ALA A 512 -25.92 -2.84 -1.93
N GLU A 513 -25.80 -4.10 -1.49
CA GLU A 513 -26.94 -5.00 -1.28
C GLU A 513 -27.96 -4.46 -0.27
N LEU A 514 -27.49 -3.93 0.87
CA LEU A 514 -28.35 -3.40 1.94
C LEU A 514 -29.07 -2.11 1.53
N VAL A 515 -28.40 -1.22 0.79
CA VAL A 515 -29.02 0.01 0.27
C VAL A 515 -30.02 -0.32 -0.84
N TRP A 516 -29.68 -1.24 -1.75
CA TRP A 516 -30.59 -1.70 -2.80
C TRP A 516 -31.86 -2.35 -2.23
N LYS A 517 -31.74 -3.18 -1.19
CA LYS A 517 -32.89 -3.74 -0.47
C LYS A 517 -33.76 -2.70 0.25
N LYS A 518 -33.22 -1.52 0.58
CA LYS A 518 -33.97 -0.37 1.16
C LYS A 518 -34.58 0.57 0.11
N ILE A 519 -34.15 0.46 -1.16
CA ILE A 519 -34.53 1.32 -2.30
C ILE A 519 -34.63 0.44 -3.57
N SER A 520 -35.57 -0.52 -3.57
CA SER A 520 -35.73 -1.51 -4.64
C SER A 520 -36.21 -0.96 -5.98
N SER A 521 -36.63 0.31 -6.02
CA SER A 521 -37.03 1.06 -7.22
C SER A 521 -35.84 1.58 -8.06
N VAL A 522 -34.60 1.32 -7.64
CA VAL A 522 -33.38 1.84 -8.29
C VAL A 522 -32.48 0.70 -8.81
N ASN A 523 -31.85 0.92 -9.98
CA ASN A 523 -30.87 0.01 -10.55
C ASN A 523 -29.66 -0.14 -9.58
N ARG A 524 -29.28 -1.40 -9.28
CA ARG A 524 -28.11 -1.72 -8.46
C ARG A 524 -26.82 -1.08 -8.99
N GLU A 525 -26.65 -0.98 -10.32
CA GLU A 525 -25.48 -0.33 -10.93
C GLU A 525 -25.34 1.14 -10.52
N LEU A 526 -26.46 1.86 -10.34
CA LEU A 526 -26.44 3.24 -9.85
C LEU A 526 -25.95 3.29 -8.40
N ILE A 527 -26.35 2.33 -7.56
CA ILE A 527 -25.89 2.26 -6.16
C ILE A 527 -24.39 1.93 -6.09
N GLU A 528 -23.91 1.03 -6.95
CA GLU A 528 -22.48 0.72 -7.05
C GLU A 528 -21.66 1.93 -7.58
N PHE A 529 -22.17 2.66 -8.58
CA PHE A 529 -21.61 3.93 -9.05
C PHE A 529 -21.56 5.00 -7.95
N LEU A 530 -22.65 5.16 -7.18
CA LEU A 530 -22.73 6.12 -6.07
C LEU A 530 -21.75 5.81 -4.95
N ILE A 531 -21.59 4.54 -4.55
CA ILE A 531 -20.59 4.14 -3.55
C ILE A 531 -19.18 4.52 -4.03
N ALA A 532 -18.85 4.19 -5.28
CA ALA A 532 -17.53 4.48 -5.84
C ALA A 532 -17.26 5.99 -5.94
N LYS A 533 -18.25 6.80 -6.35
CA LYS A 533 -18.13 8.26 -6.40
C LYS A 533 -18.08 8.91 -5.01
N LEU A 534 -18.79 8.38 -4.01
CA LEU A 534 -18.69 8.82 -2.61
C LEU A 534 -17.33 8.47 -1.97
N ILE A 535 -16.66 7.39 -2.41
CA ILE A 535 -15.29 7.06 -2.00
C ILE A 535 -14.30 8.06 -2.64
N LEU A 536 -14.38 8.29 -3.96
CA LEU A 536 -13.52 9.28 -4.65
C LEU A 536 -13.65 10.69 -4.04
N ASP A 537 -14.87 11.11 -3.72
CA ASP A 537 -15.14 12.44 -3.18
C ASP A 537 -14.97 12.51 -1.65
N GLY A 538 -14.47 11.46 -0.99
CA GLY A 538 -14.10 11.46 0.43
C GLY A 538 -15.25 11.46 1.44
N TYR A 539 -16.48 11.16 1.00
CA TYR A 539 -17.66 10.99 1.86
C TYR A 539 -17.71 9.59 2.49
N LEU A 540 -17.25 8.59 1.77
CA LEU A 540 -16.96 7.23 2.26
C LEU A 540 -15.44 6.99 2.15
N LYS A 541 -14.93 5.98 2.83
CA LYS A 541 -13.56 5.49 2.65
C LYS A 541 -13.47 3.98 2.87
N GLU A 542 -12.41 3.38 2.34
CA GLU A 542 -12.02 2.02 2.66
C GLU A 542 -11.31 1.95 4.03
N ASP A 543 -11.55 0.87 4.77
CA ASP A 543 -10.89 0.49 6.02
C ASP A 543 -10.37 -0.95 5.86
N PHE A 544 -9.05 -1.13 5.89
CA PHE A 544 -8.40 -2.40 5.55
C PHE A 544 -8.12 -3.23 6.80
N HIS A 545 -8.63 -4.46 6.83
CA HIS A 545 -8.41 -5.40 7.92
C HIS A 545 -7.58 -6.60 7.48
N PHE A 546 -6.45 -6.80 8.16
CA PHE A 546 -5.50 -7.89 7.90
C PHE A 546 -5.94 -9.14 8.66
N THR A 547 -6.18 -10.22 7.91
CA THR A 547 -6.43 -11.58 8.45
C THR A 547 -5.24 -12.49 8.08
N PRO A 548 -5.09 -13.68 8.69
CA PRO A 548 -3.92 -14.55 8.43
C PRO A 548 -3.70 -14.96 6.97
N TYR A 549 -4.73 -14.89 6.12
CA TYR A 549 -4.67 -15.34 4.72
C TYR A 549 -5.19 -14.32 3.70
N SER A 550 -5.71 -13.17 4.14
CA SER A 550 -6.32 -12.17 3.25
C SER A 550 -6.41 -10.78 3.89
N ILE A 551 -6.49 -9.74 3.06
CA ILE A 551 -6.84 -8.38 3.48
C ILE A 551 -8.28 -8.12 3.04
N ILE A 552 -9.13 -7.63 3.94
CA ILE A 552 -10.54 -7.35 3.68
C ILE A 552 -10.74 -5.83 3.69
N SER A 553 -11.37 -5.29 2.64
CA SER A 553 -11.80 -3.89 2.60
C SER A 553 -13.25 -3.76 3.10
N TYR A 554 -13.42 -2.91 4.11
CA TYR A 554 -14.70 -2.47 4.63
C TYR A 554 -14.96 -1.02 4.24
N VAL A 555 -16.22 -0.62 4.07
CA VAL A 555 -16.59 0.77 3.74
C VAL A 555 -17.13 1.46 4.99
N VAL A 556 -16.47 2.54 5.38
CA VAL A 556 -16.77 3.33 6.59
C VAL A 556 -16.95 4.82 6.23
N PRO A 557 -17.47 5.66 7.14
CA PRO A 557 -17.59 7.10 6.89
C PRO A 557 -16.23 7.74 6.58
N GLY A 558 -16.17 8.46 5.45
CA GLY A 558 -15.01 9.24 5.02
C GLY A 558 -14.86 10.55 5.79
N GLU A 559 -13.76 11.25 5.55
CA GLU A 559 -13.41 12.48 6.28
C GLU A 559 -14.46 13.58 6.11
N ARG A 560 -15.08 13.71 4.93
CA ARG A 560 -16.17 14.67 4.70
C ARG A 560 -17.49 14.31 5.39
N SER A 561 -17.59 13.13 6.01
CA SER A 561 -18.74 12.74 6.84
C SER A 561 -18.55 13.07 8.33
N VAL A 562 -17.40 13.60 8.74
CA VAL A 562 -17.12 13.98 10.14
C VAL A 562 -17.64 15.39 10.41
N GLY A 563 -18.44 15.56 11.47
CA GLY A 563 -18.97 16.85 11.90
C GLY A 563 -20.29 17.29 11.25
N ILE A 564 -20.80 16.56 10.25
CA ILE A 564 -22.15 16.83 9.69
C ILE A 564 -23.20 16.23 10.64
N ASP A 565 -23.75 17.06 11.52
CA ASP A 565 -24.92 16.71 12.34
C ASP A 565 -26.20 16.62 11.48
N ARG A 566 -27.18 15.83 11.93
CA ARG A 566 -28.47 15.59 11.27
C ARG A 566 -29.33 16.85 11.07
N LYS A 567 -28.93 17.99 11.64
CA LYS A 567 -29.66 19.28 11.62
C LYS A 567 -29.21 20.27 10.54
N LEU A 568 -28.08 20.05 9.86
CA LEU A 568 -27.59 20.94 8.80
C LEU A 568 -28.23 20.57 7.45
N ASP A 569 -28.76 21.54 6.69
CA ASP A 569 -29.31 21.34 5.32
C ASP A 569 -28.18 21.20 4.28
N TYR A 570 -27.29 20.26 4.53
CA TYR A 570 -26.20 19.89 3.64
C TYR A 570 -26.74 19.09 2.44
N ARG A 571 -26.34 19.46 1.22
CA ARG A 571 -26.70 18.75 -0.02
C ARG A 571 -25.47 18.32 -0.81
N ILE A 572 -25.47 17.07 -1.24
CA ILE A 572 -24.47 16.46 -2.13
C ILE A 572 -25.14 16.28 -3.48
N THR A 573 -24.56 16.86 -4.53
CA THR A 573 -25.05 16.72 -5.91
C THR A 573 -23.97 16.13 -6.80
N PHE A 574 -24.32 15.14 -7.62
CA PHE A 574 -23.43 14.51 -8.58
C PHE A 574 -24.00 14.60 -10.00
N SER A 575 -23.11 14.71 -10.99
CA SER A 575 -23.46 14.47 -12.39
C SER A 575 -23.47 12.98 -12.66
N ILE A 576 -24.63 12.43 -13.03
CA ILE A 576 -24.86 11.00 -13.21
C ILE A 576 -25.25 10.76 -14.69
N PRO A 577 -24.69 9.76 -15.38
CA PRO A 577 -25.10 9.42 -16.74
C PRO A 577 -26.60 9.07 -16.80
N SER A 578 -27.38 9.73 -17.67
CA SER A 578 -28.85 9.52 -17.75
C SER A 578 -29.25 8.05 -17.91
N LYS A 579 -28.42 7.24 -18.59
CA LYS A 579 -28.61 5.79 -18.74
C LYS A 579 -28.72 5.01 -17.42
N LEU A 580 -28.21 5.54 -16.30
CA LEU A 580 -28.33 4.96 -14.96
C LEU A 580 -29.53 5.53 -14.17
N VAL A 581 -30.13 6.64 -14.63
CA VAL A 581 -31.22 7.35 -13.97
C VAL A 581 -32.56 6.85 -14.50
N SER A 582 -33.17 5.89 -13.79
CA SER A 582 -34.46 5.33 -14.21
C SER A 582 -35.61 6.34 -14.10
N ALA A 583 -36.64 6.20 -14.95
CA ALA A 583 -37.80 7.11 -14.98
C ALA A 583 -38.55 7.25 -13.63
N ASN A 584 -38.45 6.26 -12.74
CA ASN A 584 -39.11 6.24 -11.44
C ASN A 584 -38.44 7.14 -10.38
N TRP A 585 -37.30 7.78 -10.67
CA TRP A 585 -36.47 8.45 -9.65
C TRP A 585 -37.13 9.63 -8.92
N LYS A 586 -38.14 10.26 -9.53
CA LYS A 586 -38.74 11.52 -9.01
C LYS A 586 -39.82 11.32 -7.96
N THR A 587 -40.36 10.12 -7.78
CA THR A 587 -41.70 9.94 -7.17
C THR A 587 -41.70 9.55 -5.69
N GLU A 588 -40.72 8.75 -5.22
CA GLU A 588 -40.82 8.14 -3.88
C GLU A 588 -40.27 8.98 -2.72
N LEU A 589 -39.16 9.71 -2.88
CA LEU A 589 -38.53 10.43 -1.76
C LEU A 589 -39.46 11.50 -1.14
N VAL A 590 -40.30 12.13 -1.96
CA VAL A 590 -41.33 13.10 -1.50
C VAL A 590 -42.39 12.43 -0.62
N SER A 591 -42.68 11.13 -0.82
CA SER A 591 -43.70 10.40 -0.06
C SER A 591 -43.25 10.07 1.37
N ARG A 592 -41.96 9.75 1.58
CA ARG A 592 -41.42 9.44 2.91
C ARG A 592 -41.43 10.63 3.88
N LYS A 593 -41.29 11.88 3.40
CA LYS A 593 -41.43 13.09 4.24
C LYS A 593 -42.80 13.21 4.93
N ARG A 594 -43.86 12.53 4.45
CA ARG A 594 -45.19 12.54 5.09
C ARG A 594 -45.41 11.42 6.13
N ARG A 595 -44.54 10.41 6.25
CA ARG A 595 -44.72 9.29 7.20
C ARG A 595 -43.93 9.41 8.51
N LEU A 596 -42.85 10.21 8.56
CA LEU A 596 -41.98 10.30 9.74
C LEU A 596 -42.46 11.26 10.85
N HIS A 597 -43.57 11.98 10.68
CA HIS A 597 -44.12 12.91 11.68
C HIS A 597 -45.29 12.35 12.53
N ARG A 598 -45.58 11.05 12.47
CA ARG A 598 -46.54 10.38 13.36
C ARG A 598 -46.02 9.00 13.81
N GLY A 599 -45.22 9.01 14.87
CA GLY A 599 -44.76 7.83 15.61
C GLY A 599 -44.42 8.28 17.04
N SER A 600 -45.02 7.65 18.04
CA SER A 600 -45.07 8.15 19.42
C SER A 600 -43.74 8.08 20.17
N CYS A 601 -43.40 9.14 20.88
CA CYS A 601 -42.64 9.04 22.12
C CYS A 601 -43.56 8.44 23.21
N GLU A 602 -43.10 7.43 23.95
CA GLU A 602 -43.41 7.11 25.38
C GLU A 602 -43.12 5.63 25.71
N HIS A 603 -42.60 5.38 26.93
CA HIS A 603 -42.17 4.11 27.59
C HIS A 603 -40.69 3.75 27.43
N PHE A 604 -39.85 3.66 28.47
CA PHE A 604 -40.09 3.15 29.84
C PHE A 604 -39.19 3.85 30.91
N LEU A 605 -39.54 3.71 32.19
CA LEU A 605 -38.81 4.31 33.34
C LEU A 605 -38.25 3.27 34.34
N TYR A 606 -37.35 3.76 35.19
CA TYR A 606 -36.58 3.08 36.26
C TYR A 606 -37.39 2.24 37.27
N ARG A 607 -36.75 1.21 37.85
CA ARG A 607 -37.09 0.71 39.21
C ARG A 607 -35.90 -0.02 39.88
N ILE A 608 -35.72 0.13 41.21
CA ILE A 608 -34.65 -0.48 42.03
C ILE A 608 -35.22 -0.94 43.38
N SER A 609 -34.92 -2.19 43.84
CA SER A 609 -35.18 -2.74 45.19
C SER A 609 -34.71 -4.22 45.31
N THR A 610 -34.25 -4.81 46.43
CA THR A 610 -33.77 -4.35 47.77
C THR A 610 -33.12 -5.53 48.57
N CYS A 611 -32.13 -5.22 49.42
CA CYS A 611 -31.77 -5.90 50.70
C CYS A 611 -31.30 -7.38 50.81
N SER A 612 -29.99 -7.54 51.08
CA SER A 612 -29.36 -7.97 52.36
C SER A 612 -29.82 -9.23 53.15
N ARG A 613 -28.87 -10.18 53.43
CA ARG A 613 -28.23 -10.42 54.79
C ARG A 613 -27.36 -11.71 54.94
N VAL A 614 -26.11 -11.54 55.42
CA VAL A 614 -25.48 -12.10 56.68
C VAL A 614 -25.67 -13.63 56.99
N LYS A 615 -24.65 -14.46 57.30
CA LYS A 615 -23.62 -14.42 58.40
C LYS A 615 -22.43 -15.41 58.19
N ALA A 616 -21.46 -15.49 59.13
CA ALA A 616 -20.23 -16.31 59.04
C ALA A 616 -19.76 -16.98 60.35
N SER A 617 -18.83 -17.95 60.25
CA SER A 617 -18.06 -18.66 61.31
C SER A 617 -16.82 -19.34 60.68
N GLY A 618 -15.68 -19.67 61.33
CA GLY A 618 -15.19 -19.51 62.71
C GLY A 618 -13.68 -19.86 62.80
N LYS A 619 -12.98 -19.55 63.91
CA LYS A 619 -11.51 -19.73 64.13
C LYS A 619 -11.25 -20.60 65.39
N ARG A 620 -10.06 -21.09 65.78
CA ARG A 620 -8.60 -20.82 65.56
C ARG A 620 -7.85 -22.17 65.85
N LEU A 621 -6.53 -22.47 65.93
CA LEU A 621 -5.19 -21.84 66.10
C LEU A 621 -4.18 -22.54 65.11
N ILE A 622 -2.85 -22.78 65.24
CA ILE A 622 -1.78 -22.79 66.27
C ILE A 622 -0.42 -22.38 65.63
N ALA A 623 0.48 -21.76 66.42
CA ALA A 623 1.94 -21.55 66.27
C ALA A 623 2.57 -21.06 64.94
N GLY A 624 3.18 -19.88 65.00
CA GLY A 624 4.65 -19.90 65.19
C GLY A 624 5.50 -18.98 64.30
N PHE A 625 5.07 -18.66 63.08
CA PHE A 625 5.72 -17.68 62.21
C PHE A 625 4.65 -16.97 61.36
N GLU A 626 4.76 -15.65 61.18
CA GLU A 626 3.83 -14.90 60.34
C GLU A 626 4.21 -15.05 58.86
N ILE A 627 3.69 -16.12 58.25
CA ILE A 627 3.62 -16.27 56.80
C ILE A 627 2.49 -15.37 56.31
N ILE A 628 2.82 -14.39 55.47
CA ILE A 628 1.83 -13.51 54.84
C ILE A 628 1.20 -14.27 53.66
N ASP A 629 -0.11 -14.57 53.77
CA ASP A 629 -0.88 -15.23 52.71
C ASP A 629 -0.92 -14.38 51.44
N MET A 630 -0.63 -15.00 50.28
CA MET A 630 -0.80 -14.36 48.97
C MET A 630 -2.21 -14.59 48.45
N GLN A 631 -3.02 -13.53 48.37
CA GLN A 631 -4.34 -13.57 47.73
C GLN A 631 -4.36 -12.75 46.43
N TYR A 632 -4.76 -13.40 45.34
CA TYR A 632 -5.12 -12.73 44.09
C TYR A 632 -6.54 -12.16 44.25
N THR A 633 -6.85 -11.04 43.60
CA THR A 633 -8.15 -10.36 43.78
C THR A 633 -9.02 -10.32 42.53
N HIS A 634 -8.44 -10.36 41.34
CA HIS A 634 -9.18 -10.36 40.07
C HIS A 634 -8.50 -11.24 39.02
N ALA A 635 -9.30 -11.83 38.12
CA ALA A 635 -8.88 -12.57 36.94
C ALA A 635 -9.78 -12.23 35.73
N ILE A 636 -9.32 -12.59 34.53
CA ILE A 636 -10.07 -12.39 33.29
C ILE A 636 -10.14 -13.74 32.54
N VAL A 637 -11.27 -14.07 31.94
CA VAL A 637 -11.50 -15.37 31.27
C VAL A 637 -12.25 -15.19 29.94
N VAL A 638 -11.64 -15.61 28.83
CA VAL A 638 -12.23 -15.68 27.49
C VAL A 638 -12.92 -17.03 27.37
N ARG A 639 -14.19 -17.04 26.97
CA ARG A 639 -14.94 -18.30 26.79
C ARG A 639 -14.42 -19.10 25.59
N ILE A 640 -14.51 -20.43 25.69
CA ILE A 640 -14.21 -21.34 24.56
C ILE A 640 -15.21 -21.05 23.41
N PRO A 641 -14.78 -21.01 22.14
CA PRO A 641 -15.70 -20.88 21.02
C PRO A 641 -16.59 -22.13 20.91
N SER A 642 -17.91 -21.94 20.86
CA SER A 642 -18.90 -23.02 20.77
C SER A 642 -18.81 -23.88 19.49
N THR A 643 -17.98 -23.48 18.52
CA THR A 643 -17.52 -24.36 17.44
C THR A 643 -16.03 -24.16 17.16
N VAL A 644 -15.23 -25.21 17.38
CA VAL A 644 -13.81 -25.25 16.98
C VAL A 644 -13.67 -26.19 15.77
N LYS A 645 -13.04 -25.71 14.69
CA LYS A 645 -12.75 -26.53 13.49
C LYS A 645 -11.27 -26.90 13.45
N MET A 646 -10.98 -28.18 13.65
CA MET A 646 -9.64 -28.76 13.56
C MET A 646 -9.33 -29.27 12.16
N GLU A 647 -8.06 -29.19 11.73
CA GLU A 647 -7.62 -29.72 10.42
C GLU A 647 -7.29 -31.23 10.43
N LYS A 648 -7.32 -31.89 11.61
CA LYS A 648 -7.02 -33.33 11.76
C LYS A 648 -8.06 -34.05 12.61
N LYS A 649 -8.19 -35.37 12.40
CA LYS A 649 -9.08 -36.28 13.15
C LYS A 649 -8.57 -36.55 14.57
N ILE A 650 -8.53 -35.53 15.42
CA ILE A 650 -8.36 -35.70 16.86
C ILE A 650 -9.70 -35.33 17.52
N LYS A 651 -10.29 -36.26 18.29
CA LYS A 651 -11.48 -35.96 19.08
C LYS A 651 -11.07 -35.18 20.33
N VAL A 652 -11.23 -33.86 20.29
CA VAL A 652 -11.24 -33.02 21.49
C VAL A 652 -12.64 -33.03 22.07
N ASP A 653 -12.77 -33.36 23.36
CA ASP A 653 -14.03 -33.27 24.09
C ASP A 653 -14.23 -31.82 24.55
N LEU A 654 -15.04 -31.07 23.80
CA LEU A 654 -15.33 -29.66 24.07
C LEU A 654 -16.13 -29.50 25.38
N ALA A 655 -17.06 -30.41 25.70
CA ALA A 655 -17.83 -30.35 26.93
C ALA A 655 -16.95 -30.59 28.17
N LEU A 656 -15.95 -31.49 28.07
CA LEU A 656 -14.95 -31.67 29.12
C LEU A 656 -14.04 -30.42 29.26
N ALA A 657 -13.68 -29.76 28.15
CA ALA A 657 -12.87 -28.55 28.18
C ALA A 657 -13.62 -27.33 28.76
N GLU A 658 -14.89 -27.17 28.40
CA GLU A 658 -15.79 -26.15 28.97
C GLU A 658 -15.98 -26.38 30.47
N LYS A 659 -16.29 -27.62 30.89
CA LYS A 659 -16.43 -27.99 32.31
C LYS A 659 -15.14 -27.74 33.10
N GLN A 660 -13.96 -28.03 32.54
CA GLN A 660 -12.68 -27.76 33.21
C GLN A 660 -12.36 -26.26 33.31
N LEU A 661 -12.83 -25.43 32.37
CA LEU A 661 -12.70 -23.97 32.46
C LEU A 661 -13.67 -23.38 33.49
N GLU A 662 -14.87 -23.95 33.60
CA GLU A 662 -15.90 -23.57 34.57
C GLU A 662 -15.48 -23.95 36.00
N GLU A 663 -15.04 -25.20 36.22
CA GLU A 663 -14.43 -25.68 37.49
C GLU A 663 -13.23 -24.82 37.92
N LEU A 664 -12.36 -24.43 36.97
CA LEU A 664 -11.23 -23.52 37.23
C LEU A 664 -11.71 -22.12 37.64
N SER A 665 -12.78 -21.63 37.01
CA SER A 665 -13.36 -20.31 37.30
C SER A 665 -14.08 -20.29 38.67
N GLU A 666 -14.77 -21.36 39.04
CA GLU A 666 -15.33 -21.52 40.39
C GLU A 666 -14.21 -21.63 41.43
N THR A 667 -13.20 -22.47 41.22
CA THR A 667 -12.03 -22.60 42.13
C THR A 667 -11.34 -21.25 42.38
N LEU A 668 -11.24 -20.39 41.36
CA LEU A 668 -10.68 -19.05 41.47
C LEU A 668 -11.61 -18.09 42.24
N ARG A 669 -12.93 -18.14 42.00
CA ARG A 669 -13.93 -17.35 42.76
C ARG A 669 -13.96 -17.75 44.23
N GLU A 670 -13.90 -19.04 44.54
CA GLU A 670 -13.78 -19.57 45.91
C GLU A 670 -12.48 -19.14 46.61
N ALA A 671 -11.38 -19.00 45.86
CA ALA A 671 -10.11 -18.47 46.34
C ALA A 671 -10.09 -16.93 46.52
N GLY A 672 -11.23 -16.24 46.32
CA GLY A 672 -11.36 -14.79 46.50
C GLY A 672 -11.02 -13.94 45.26
N VAL A 673 -10.92 -14.56 44.07
CA VAL A 673 -10.53 -13.91 42.82
C VAL A 673 -11.77 -13.56 41.99
N ASP A 674 -12.06 -12.27 41.80
CA ASP A 674 -13.22 -11.80 41.04
C ASP A 674 -13.00 -11.90 39.52
N ILE A 675 -13.96 -12.43 38.75
CA ILE A 675 -13.73 -12.86 37.37
C ILE A 675 -14.51 -12.04 36.34
N ILE A 676 -13.76 -11.38 35.45
CA ILE A 676 -14.28 -10.64 34.31
C ILE A 676 -14.27 -11.54 33.07
N GLU A 677 -15.42 -11.83 32.48
CA GLU A 677 -15.51 -12.69 31.29
C GLU A 677 -15.47 -11.89 29.98
N LEU A 678 -14.71 -12.38 29.01
CA LEU A 678 -14.53 -11.81 27.65
C LEU A 678 -15.04 -12.78 26.57
N SER A 679 -15.36 -12.24 25.39
CA SER A 679 -15.92 -13.02 24.28
C SER A 679 -14.83 -13.68 23.41
N PRO A 680 -15.14 -14.79 22.70
CA PRO A 680 -14.14 -15.58 21.98
C PRO A 680 -13.50 -14.90 20.75
N GLU A 681 -13.95 -13.70 20.39
CA GLU A 681 -13.50 -12.96 19.20
C GLU A 681 -12.36 -11.97 19.48
N GLU A 682 -12.11 -11.59 20.74
CA GLU A 682 -10.97 -10.75 21.09
C GLU A 682 -9.65 -11.55 21.07
N ARG A 683 -8.60 -10.96 20.49
CA ARG A 683 -7.24 -11.54 20.46
C ARG A 683 -6.22 -10.55 21.00
N CYS A 684 -5.39 -10.99 21.93
CA CYS A 684 -4.16 -10.27 22.26
C CYS A 684 -3.03 -10.64 21.30
N VAL A 685 -2.04 -9.75 21.22
CA VAL A 685 -0.84 -9.94 20.39
C VAL A 685 0.36 -9.48 21.22
N GLN A 686 0.98 -10.42 21.95
CA GLN A 686 2.36 -10.26 22.40
C GLN A 686 3.28 -11.01 21.42
N GLN A 687 3.95 -10.25 20.55
CA GLN A 687 5.04 -10.73 19.69
C GLN A 687 6.42 -10.20 20.15
N SER A 688 6.45 -9.44 21.24
CA SER A 688 7.63 -8.83 21.84
C SER A 688 8.11 -9.68 23.03
N LEU A 689 8.95 -10.69 22.80
CA LEU A 689 9.47 -11.53 23.88
C LEU A 689 10.71 -10.86 24.53
N PHE A 690 10.49 -10.04 25.55
CA PHE A 690 11.55 -9.32 26.27
C PHE A 690 12.23 -10.22 27.30
N THR A 691 13.50 -10.61 27.07
CA THR A 691 14.33 -11.25 28.11
C THR A 691 14.92 -10.19 29.03
N GLY A 692 14.05 -9.52 29.77
CA GLY A 692 14.39 -8.43 30.70
C GLY A 692 15.19 -7.32 30.03
N ASP A 693 16.37 -7.02 30.57
CA ASP A 693 17.23 -5.94 30.09
C ASP A 693 18.23 -6.42 29.01
N ALA A 694 18.20 -7.71 28.64
CA ALA A 694 19.31 -8.45 28.01
C ALA A 694 19.15 -8.80 26.51
N ALA A 695 17.92 -8.80 25.97
CA ALA A 695 17.68 -8.83 24.53
C ALA A 695 16.30 -8.26 24.17
N ILE A 696 16.17 -7.76 22.94
CA ILE A 696 14.92 -7.29 22.33
C ILE A 696 14.60 -8.22 21.17
N CYS A 697 13.52 -8.99 21.26
CA CYS A 697 13.12 -9.97 20.25
C CYS A 697 11.86 -9.52 19.50
N ILE A 698 11.98 -9.29 18.19
CA ILE A 698 10.90 -8.83 17.31
C ILE A 698 10.99 -9.58 15.98
N ASN A 699 9.87 -10.14 15.50
CA ASN A 699 9.72 -10.75 14.16
C ASN A 699 10.80 -11.78 13.75
N GLY A 700 11.31 -12.57 14.71
CA GLY A 700 12.34 -13.58 14.47
C GLY A 700 13.78 -13.05 14.49
N THR A 701 13.98 -11.77 14.84
CA THR A 701 15.28 -11.13 15.06
C THR A 701 15.46 -10.81 16.54
N ALA A 702 16.60 -11.20 17.10
CA ALA A 702 16.99 -10.96 18.49
C ALA A 702 18.18 -9.99 18.56
N LEU A 703 17.92 -8.76 19.00
CA LEU A 703 18.94 -7.74 19.28
C LEU A 703 19.44 -7.92 20.71
N ILE A 704 20.66 -8.41 20.87
CA ILE A 704 21.34 -8.53 22.16
C ILE A 704 21.76 -7.14 22.62
N THR A 705 21.26 -6.74 23.78
CA THR A 705 21.45 -5.40 24.36
C THR A 705 22.75 -5.32 25.14
N ARG A 706 23.19 -4.10 25.48
CA ARG A 706 24.37 -3.85 26.31
C ARG A 706 24.00 -2.88 27.44
N PRO A 707 23.39 -3.41 28.53
CA PRO A 707 22.97 -2.62 29.67
C PRO A 707 24.17 -2.17 30.51
N ARG A 708 24.02 -1.05 31.23
CA ARG A 708 25.14 -0.39 31.91
C ARG A 708 25.65 -1.12 33.17
N LYS A 709 24.94 -2.15 33.63
CA LYS A 709 25.32 -3.03 34.75
C LYS A 709 25.46 -4.47 34.25
N ASN A 710 26.70 -4.97 34.18
CA ASN A 710 26.97 -6.35 33.76
C ASN A 710 26.49 -7.35 34.82
N GLY A 711 25.40 -8.07 34.51
CA GLY A 711 24.99 -9.28 35.23
C GLY A 711 25.31 -10.55 34.42
N SER A 712 25.33 -11.71 35.08
CA SER A 712 25.62 -13.02 34.46
C SER A 712 24.46 -13.56 33.61
N ARG A 713 24.04 -12.81 32.57
CA ARG A 713 22.87 -13.12 31.73
C ARG A 713 23.21 -13.74 30.36
N LEU A 714 24.49 -13.88 30.03
CA LEU A 714 24.93 -14.55 28.78
C LEU A 714 24.44 -16.01 28.70
N LEU A 715 24.35 -16.71 29.83
CA LEU A 715 23.85 -18.08 29.90
C LEU A 715 22.34 -18.16 29.60
N GLU A 716 21.57 -17.17 30.09
CA GLU A 716 20.13 -17.03 29.88
C GLU A 716 19.82 -16.77 28.39
N ILE A 717 20.57 -15.87 27.77
CA ILE A 717 20.54 -15.60 26.32
C ILE A 717 20.88 -16.86 25.52
N SER A 718 21.98 -17.54 25.84
CA SER A 718 22.44 -18.75 25.14
C SER A 718 21.41 -19.88 25.18
N ASN A 719 20.78 -20.09 26.33
CA ASN A 719 19.73 -21.10 26.51
C ASN A 719 18.43 -20.77 25.74
N LEU A 720 18.14 -19.49 25.51
CA LEU A 720 16.97 -19.07 24.72
C LEU A 720 17.25 -19.20 23.20
N LEU A 721 18.42 -18.72 22.76
CA LEU A 721 18.83 -18.75 21.35
C LEU A 721 19.05 -20.17 20.82
N SER A 722 19.58 -21.08 21.62
CA SER A 722 19.78 -22.49 21.24
C SER A 722 18.47 -23.26 20.98
N GLN A 723 17.31 -22.70 21.35
CA GLN A 723 15.99 -23.29 21.11
C GLN A 723 15.20 -22.58 20.00
N LEU A 724 15.73 -21.50 19.41
CA LEU A 724 14.98 -20.60 18.52
C LEU A 724 15.79 -20.29 17.25
N ALA A 725 15.24 -20.61 16.09
CA ALA A 725 15.85 -20.36 14.78
C ALA A 725 15.74 -18.88 14.36
N TRP A 726 16.36 -18.00 15.14
CA TRP A 726 16.25 -16.53 15.03
C TRP A 726 17.56 -15.89 14.55
N GLN A 727 17.44 -14.74 13.87
CA GLN A 727 18.61 -13.94 13.49
C GLN A 727 19.12 -13.16 14.70
N VAL A 728 20.35 -13.43 15.11
CA VAL A 728 20.97 -12.78 16.28
C VAL A 728 21.83 -11.61 15.84
N ILE A 729 21.66 -10.46 16.49
CA ILE A 729 22.40 -9.22 16.21
C ILE A 729 22.91 -8.67 17.55
N GLU A 730 24.20 -8.36 17.66
CA GLU A 730 24.74 -7.70 18.85
C GLU A 730 24.74 -6.18 18.71
N THR A 731 24.26 -5.48 19.74
CA THR A 731 24.45 -4.03 19.90
C THR A 731 25.96 -3.71 19.89
N PRO A 732 26.48 -2.80 19.05
CA PRO A 732 27.91 -2.46 19.03
C PRO A 732 28.38 -1.79 20.33
N ARG A 733 29.69 -1.67 20.57
CA ARG A 733 30.23 -0.98 21.77
C ARG A 733 30.22 0.54 21.60
N THR A 734 30.52 0.99 20.39
CA THR A 734 30.51 2.38 19.97
C THR A 734 29.69 2.54 18.70
N SER A 735 29.12 3.74 18.49
CA SER A 735 28.46 4.08 17.22
C SER A 735 29.49 4.55 16.18
N ASP A 736 29.06 4.73 14.94
CA ASP A 736 29.88 5.27 13.83
C ASP A 736 30.50 6.65 14.15
N HIS A 737 29.97 7.35 15.16
CA HIS A 737 30.47 8.63 15.66
C HIS A 737 31.34 8.49 16.91
N ASN A 738 31.85 7.28 17.18
CA ASN A 738 32.78 6.92 18.25
C ASN A 738 32.29 7.18 19.70
N LYS A 739 30.96 7.29 19.90
CA LYS A 739 30.32 7.43 21.22
C LYS A 739 29.95 6.08 21.81
N GLU A 740 29.95 5.97 23.14
CA GLU A 740 29.44 4.79 23.88
C GLU A 740 27.97 4.51 23.53
N VAL A 741 27.66 3.26 23.19
CA VAL A 741 26.29 2.80 22.95
C VAL A 741 25.77 2.10 24.21
N VAL A 742 24.72 2.65 24.82
CA VAL A 742 24.04 2.03 25.97
C VAL A 742 22.59 1.78 25.59
N LEU A 743 22.17 0.52 25.69
CA LEU A 743 20.82 0.07 25.36
C LEU A 743 20.38 -1.00 26.37
N GLU A 744 19.22 -0.80 26.98
CA GLU A 744 18.57 -1.73 27.88
C GLU A 744 17.21 -2.15 27.30
N GLY A 745 16.89 -3.45 27.30
CA GLY A 745 15.57 -3.93 26.87
C GLY A 745 14.40 -3.38 27.69
N SER A 746 14.71 -2.88 28.90
CA SER A 746 13.79 -2.17 29.80
C SER A 746 13.19 -0.88 29.23
N ASP A 747 13.92 -0.23 28.32
CA ASP A 747 13.55 1.06 27.74
C ASP A 747 12.83 0.93 26.39
N VAL A 748 12.67 -0.29 25.85
CA VAL A 748 12.14 -0.51 24.50
C VAL A 748 10.76 -1.14 24.55
N LEU A 749 9.77 -0.48 23.93
CA LEU A 749 8.37 -0.92 23.87
C LEU A 749 7.89 -1.01 22.41
N TYR A 750 7.85 -2.22 21.86
CA TYR A 750 7.24 -2.51 20.55
C TYR A 750 5.74 -2.76 20.70
N THR A 751 4.92 -2.02 19.95
CA THR A 751 3.44 -2.08 20.00
C THR A 751 2.79 -3.06 19.02
N GLY A 752 3.59 -3.77 18.22
CA GLY A 752 3.14 -4.46 17.01
C GLY A 752 3.09 -3.55 15.76
N LYS A 753 3.35 -2.24 15.89
CA LYS A 753 3.32 -1.26 14.79
C LYS A 753 4.53 -0.32 14.78
N GLU A 754 4.89 0.19 15.96
CA GLU A 754 6.01 1.12 16.16
C GLU A 754 6.78 0.75 17.45
N ILE A 755 8.01 1.23 17.58
CA ILE A 755 8.88 0.99 18.72
C ILE A 755 9.14 2.32 19.44
N PHE A 756 8.71 2.42 20.70
CA PHE A 756 9.10 3.51 21.58
C PHE A 756 10.40 3.16 22.31
N VAL A 757 11.34 4.11 22.42
CA VAL A 757 12.62 3.92 23.12
C VAL A 757 12.84 5.02 24.16
N GLY A 758 12.86 4.66 25.44
CA GLY A 758 13.09 5.57 26.56
C GLY A 758 14.54 6.02 26.65
N ILE A 759 14.79 7.32 26.50
CA ILE A 759 16.10 7.94 26.68
C ILE A 759 16.18 8.49 28.11
N ARG A 760 17.17 8.02 28.90
CA ARG A 760 17.36 8.45 30.30
C ARG A 760 18.82 8.50 30.73
N LYS A 761 19.12 9.43 31.65
CA LYS A 761 20.48 9.86 32.01
C LYS A 761 21.44 8.73 32.44
N ASN A 762 20.95 7.68 33.10
CA ASN A 762 21.76 6.53 33.52
C ASN A 762 21.26 5.18 32.96
N GLY A 763 20.57 5.18 31.82
CA GLY A 763 20.10 3.97 31.13
C GLY A 763 20.34 4.06 29.62
N THR A 764 19.35 3.70 28.81
CA THR A 764 19.44 3.78 27.35
C THR A 764 19.71 5.21 26.87
N ASN A 765 20.67 5.34 25.94
CA ASN A 765 21.07 6.61 25.34
C ASN A 765 20.61 6.71 23.87
N MET A 766 20.75 7.90 23.27
CA MET A 766 20.28 8.16 21.89
C MET A 766 20.99 7.27 20.85
N GLU A 767 22.27 6.94 21.08
CA GLU A 767 23.01 6.04 20.19
C GLU A 767 22.46 4.60 20.27
N GLY A 768 22.00 4.16 21.44
CA GLY A 768 21.24 2.92 21.63
C GLY A 768 19.91 2.90 20.88
N ALA A 769 19.15 4.00 20.92
CA ALA A 769 17.92 4.14 20.13
C ALA A 769 18.19 4.14 18.62
N LEU A 770 19.29 4.74 18.16
CA LEU A 770 19.73 4.65 16.77
C LEU A 770 20.12 3.22 16.37
N VAL A 771 20.67 2.39 17.27
CA VAL A 771 20.90 0.96 17.00
C VAL A 771 19.57 0.20 16.87
N VAL A 772 18.57 0.48 17.69
CA VAL A 772 17.21 -0.09 17.54
C VAL A 772 16.63 0.30 16.16
N ALA A 773 16.71 1.57 15.78
CA ALA A 773 16.25 2.07 14.48
C ALA A 773 16.98 1.49 13.27
N ARG A 774 18.28 1.17 13.40
CA ARG A 774 19.07 0.49 12.37
C ARG A 774 18.79 -1.01 12.28
N THR A 775 18.50 -1.64 13.42
CA THR A 775 18.25 -3.09 13.51
C THR A 775 16.85 -3.45 13.02
N PHE A 776 15.87 -2.58 13.29
CA PHE A 776 14.48 -2.74 12.91
C PHE A 776 14.07 -1.61 11.95
N SER A 777 14.80 -1.47 10.83
CA SER A 777 14.64 -0.40 9.83
C SER A 777 13.24 -0.25 9.25
N ASP A 778 12.43 -1.30 9.35
CA ASP A 778 11.12 -1.41 8.74
C ASP A 778 10.00 -0.96 9.70
N LEU A 779 10.37 -0.54 10.92
CA LEU A 779 9.47 -0.04 11.97
C LEU A 779 9.83 1.39 12.35
N ALA A 780 8.82 2.23 12.62
CA ALA A 780 9.05 3.55 13.18
C ALA A 780 9.63 3.44 14.60
N VAL A 781 10.77 4.08 14.86
CA VAL A 781 11.45 4.06 16.16
C VAL A 781 11.50 5.46 16.76
N ILE A 782 10.75 5.67 17.84
CA ILE A 782 10.46 6.98 18.42
C ILE A 782 11.20 7.12 19.77
N PRO A 783 12.24 7.97 19.88
CA PRO A 783 12.94 8.21 21.14
C PRO A 783 12.12 9.13 22.06
N ILE A 784 11.80 8.66 23.27
CA ILE A 784 11.07 9.41 24.30
C ILE A 784 12.05 9.81 25.41
N ILE A 785 12.27 11.10 25.64
CA ILE A 785 13.03 11.56 26.81
C ILE A 785 12.18 11.33 28.06
N LEU A 786 12.67 10.48 28.97
CA LEU A 786 11.95 10.15 30.20
C LEU A 786 12.17 11.22 31.29
N PRO A 787 11.12 11.57 32.08
CA PRO A 787 11.22 12.62 33.11
C PRO A 787 12.01 12.18 34.35
N GLY A 788 12.18 10.87 34.56
CA GLY A 788 12.94 10.29 35.67
C GLY A 788 13.94 9.23 35.21
N ASN A 789 14.66 8.63 36.16
CA ASN A 789 15.71 7.64 35.88
C ASN A 789 15.20 6.19 35.80
N GLN A 790 13.89 5.97 35.98
CA GLN A 790 13.24 4.67 35.81
C GLN A 790 13.06 4.34 34.33
N PRO A 791 13.03 3.05 33.94
CA PRO A 791 12.94 2.64 32.53
C PRO A 791 11.56 2.86 31.91
N LEU A 792 11.46 2.91 30.57
CA LEU A 792 10.18 3.13 29.88
C LEU A 792 9.06 2.19 30.37
N ARG A 793 9.37 0.89 30.57
CA ARG A 793 8.41 -0.12 31.07
C ARG A 793 7.76 0.20 32.42
N HIS A 794 8.38 1.03 33.25
CA HIS A 794 7.83 1.45 34.55
C HIS A 794 6.58 2.31 34.34
N TYR A 795 6.67 3.26 33.42
CA TYR A 795 5.62 4.25 33.12
C TYR A 795 4.51 3.69 32.21
N VAL A 796 4.87 2.89 31.20
CA VAL A 796 3.96 2.43 30.13
C VAL A 796 4.28 0.99 29.70
N SER A 797 3.26 0.17 29.47
CA SER A 797 3.39 -1.16 28.86
C SER A 797 2.24 -1.47 27.89
N LEU A 798 2.38 -2.52 27.07
CA LEU A 798 1.37 -2.91 26.07
C LEU A 798 0.47 -4.03 26.61
N ILE A 799 -0.83 -3.74 26.71
CA ILE A 799 -1.86 -4.73 27.08
C ILE A 799 -2.30 -5.51 25.84
N SER A 800 -2.64 -4.78 24.77
CA SER A 800 -3.04 -5.34 23.47
C SER A 800 -2.72 -4.34 22.34
N ALA A 801 -2.90 -4.75 21.08
CA ALA A 801 -2.46 -4.02 19.88
C ALA A 801 -3.00 -2.57 19.71
N ASN A 802 -3.94 -2.12 20.56
CA ASN A 802 -4.43 -0.74 20.62
C ASN A 802 -4.60 -0.22 22.07
N VAL A 803 -4.08 -0.91 23.10
CA VAL A 803 -4.28 -0.54 24.53
C VAL A 803 -2.94 -0.53 25.28
N LEU A 804 -2.63 0.61 25.90
CA LEU A 804 -1.47 0.79 26.76
C LEU A 804 -1.89 0.82 28.24
N ALA A 805 -1.15 0.10 29.09
CA ALA A 805 -1.17 0.30 30.54
C ALA A 805 -0.35 1.55 30.89
N VAL A 806 -0.84 2.35 31.84
CA VAL A 806 -0.25 3.65 32.21
C VAL A 806 -0.25 3.81 33.72
N GLY A 807 0.89 4.15 34.33
CA GLY A 807 0.98 4.46 35.77
C GLY A 807 0.13 5.68 36.19
N SER A 808 -0.23 5.77 37.47
CA SER A 808 -1.05 6.88 38.00
C SER A 808 -0.26 8.17 38.24
N SER A 809 1.08 8.10 38.32
CA SER A 809 1.98 9.25 38.54
C SER A 809 1.80 10.38 37.54
N ARG A 810 2.26 11.56 37.95
CA ARG A 810 2.38 12.73 37.08
C ARG A 810 3.40 12.47 35.96
N GLU A 811 4.43 11.69 36.26
CA GLU A 811 5.54 11.31 35.42
C GLU A 811 5.09 10.32 34.32
N ALA A 812 4.32 9.27 34.67
CA ALA A 812 3.72 8.38 33.67
C ALA A 812 2.73 9.12 32.75
N LYS A 813 1.92 10.03 33.31
CA LYS A 813 1.04 10.90 32.54
C LYS A 813 1.81 11.83 31.60
N GLN A 814 2.97 12.35 32.02
CA GLN A 814 3.86 13.13 31.14
C GLN A 814 4.44 12.28 30.00
N VAL A 815 4.93 11.06 30.26
CA VAL A 815 5.42 10.13 29.23
C VAL A 815 4.33 9.85 28.19
N VAL A 816 3.11 9.56 28.64
CA VAL A 816 1.96 9.33 27.76
C VAL A 816 1.51 10.58 27.03
N GLN A 817 1.60 11.76 27.66
CA GLN A 817 1.33 13.03 27.00
C GLN A 817 2.41 13.39 25.97
N ILE A 818 3.67 12.96 26.15
CA ILE A 818 4.71 13.06 25.12
C ILE A 818 4.37 12.16 23.93
N ILE A 819 3.97 10.90 24.17
CA ILE A 819 3.49 9.99 23.10
C ILE A 819 2.35 10.63 22.31
N PHE A 820 1.30 11.11 22.99
CA PHE A 820 0.16 11.75 22.32
C PHE A 820 0.45 13.13 21.71
N ASN A 821 1.40 13.91 22.25
CA ASN A 821 1.81 15.17 21.65
C ASN A 821 2.70 14.97 20.41
N PHE A 822 3.56 13.95 20.40
CA PHE A 822 4.32 13.54 19.21
C PHE A 822 3.35 13.21 18.07
N GLN A 823 2.33 12.37 18.36
CA GLN A 823 1.23 12.08 17.44
C GLN A 823 0.44 13.31 16.96
N ARG A 824 0.51 14.43 17.68
CA ARG A 824 -0.23 15.67 17.38
C ARG A 824 0.61 16.74 16.68
N MET A 825 1.94 16.66 16.77
CA MET A 825 2.87 17.62 16.16
C MET A 825 3.22 17.27 14.72
N GLU A 826 3.41 16.00 14.38
CA GLU A 826 3.83 15.59 13.03
C GLU A 826 2.71 15.70 11.96
N ARG A 827 1.45 15.91 12.36
CA ARG A 827 0.24 15.90 11.50
C ARG A 827 -0.05 14.60 10.72
N GLU A 828 0.89 13.66 10.63
CA GLU A 828 0.75 12.41 9.85
C GLU A 828 0.74 11.11 10.69
N ALA A 829 0.75 11.19 12.03
CA ALA A 829 0.79 10.00 12.88
C ALA A 829 -0.47 9.12 12.77
N THR A 830 -0.30 7.89 12.30
CA THR A 830 -1.39 7.05 11.76
C THR A 830 -2.21 6.26 12.79
N PHE A 831 -1.80 6.18 14.06
CA PHE A 831 -2.42 5.28 15.04
C PHE A 831 -2.79 5.96 16.37
N ARG A 832 -3.95 5.60 16.94
CA ARG A 832 -4.42 6.06 18.25
C ARG A 832 -4.50 4.89 19.23
N TYR A 833 -3.89 5.04 20.39
CA TYR A 833 -3.99 4.08 21.49
C TYR A 833 -5.09 4.49 22.49
N LYS A 834 -5.76 3.50 23.09
CA LYS A 834 -6.50 3.68 24.35
C LYS A 834 -5.54 3.50 25.52
N THR A 835 -5.82 4.13 26.65
CA THR A 835 -5.01 4.02 27.89
C THR A 835 -5.83 3.45 29.03
N LEU A 836 -5.30 2.44 29.71
CA LEU A 836 -5.81 1.96 31.00
C LEU A 836 -4.91 2.49 32.11
N THR A 837 -5.44 3.36 32.98
CA THR A 837 -4.68 3.93 34.10
C THR A 837 -4.68 2.96 35.29
N LEU A 838 -3.50 2.49 35.67
CA LEU A 838 -3.26 1.67 36.85
C LEU A 838 -3.01 2.56 38.07
N LYS A 839 -3.36 2.10 39.27
CA LYS A 839 -3.26 2.90 40.52
C LYS A 839 -1.84 3.11 41.03
N HIS A 840 -0.85 2.34 40.56
CA HIS A 840 0.54 2.36 41.01
C HIS A 840 1.49 2.38 39.80
N ASP A 841 2.73 2.81 40.01
CA ASP A 841 3.67 3.17 38.94
C ASP A 841 4.55 2.02 38.42
N GLU A 842 4.00 0.81 38.31
CA GLU A 842 4.72 -0.33 37.75
C GLU A 842 3.92 -1.00 36.63
N ALA A 843 3.78 -0.30 35.49
CA ALA A 843 3.15 -0.85 34.29
C ALA A 843 3.84 -2.14 33.79
N ALA A 844 5.13 -2.33 34.13
CA ALA A 844 5.92 -3.52 33.86
C ALA A 844 5.39 -4.80 34.53
N ASN A 845 4.60 -4.70 35.61
CA ASN A 845 4.08 -5.86 36.32
C ASN A 845 2.87 -6.51 35.62
N CYS A 846 2.46 -6.02 34.44
CA CYS A 846 1.36 -6.55 33.64
C CYS A 846 1.84 -7.69 32.72
N LEU A 847 1.61 -8.94 33.13
CA LEU A 847 1.94 -10.15 32.36
C LEU A 847 0.74 -10.60 31.52
N ASN A 848 0.90 -10.78 30.21
CA ASN A 848 -0.13 -11.39 29.36
C ASN A 848 0.11 -12.91 29.22
N VAL A 849 -0.90 -13.73 29.50
CA VAL A 849 -0.87 -15.20 29.32
C VAL A 849 -2.15 -15.63 28.62
N ASN A 850 -2.05 -16.19 27.41
CA ASN A 850 -3.19 -16.62 26.59
C ASN A 850 -4.34 -15.59 26.57
N ASP A 851 -3.98 -14.34 26.34
CA ASP A 851 -4.84 -13.17 26.19
C ASP A 851 -5.40 -12.56 27.51
N TYR A 852 -4.87 -12.98 28.66
CA TYR A 852 -5.19 -12.42 29.99
C TYR A 852 -4.05 -11.59 30.58
N VAL A 853 -4.34 -10.36 31.03
CA VAL A 853 -3.36 -9.54 31.77
C VAL A 853 -3.53 -9.69 33.28
N ILE A 854 -2.50 -10.24 33.93
CA ILE A 854 -2.34 -10.32 35.39
C ILE A 854 -1.42 -9.15 35.81
N TYR A 855 -1.77 -8.41 36.87
CA TYR A 855 -0.91 -7.37 37.44
C TYR A 855 -0.67 -7.58 38.95
N ARG A 856 0.48 -7.11 39.45
CA ARG A 856 0.91 -7.26 40.85
C ARG A 856 0.90 -5.94 41.62
N LEU A 857 0.47 -6.05 42.87
CA LEU A 857 0.71 -5.17 44.02
C LEU A 857 1.29 -6.12 45.11
N ASP A 858 2.40 -5.89 45.82
CA ASP A 858 3.24 -4.70 45.98
C ASP A 858 4.76 -5.01 45.87
N THR A 859 5.61 -4.11 46.38
CA THR A 859 7.10 -4.04 46.33
C THR A 859 7.73 -3.97 47.74
N PRO A 860 9.07 -4.09 47.95
CA PRO A 860 10.16 -4.66 47.14
C PRO A 860 11.02 -5.69 47.96
N GLU A 861 12.30 -5.87 47.59
CA GLU A 861 13.40 -6.45 48.40
C GLU A 861 13.35 -7.91 48.87
N THR A 862 14.09 -8.78 48.18
CA THR A 862 15.23 -9.54 48.76
C THR A 862 16.05 -10.23 47.67
N MET A 863 17.35 -10.43 47.91
CA MET A 863 18.16 -11.40 47.14
C MET A 863 18.16 -12.76 47.86
N VAL A 864 18.31 -13.84 47.09
CA VAL A 864 19.41 -14.84 47.16
C VAL A 864 19.06 -16.02 46.24
N GLY A 865 20.07 -16.64 45.62
CA GLY A 865 19.88 -17.78 44.73
C GLY A 865 19.72 -19.11 45.47
N VAL A 866 18.97 -20.05 44.88
CA VAL A 866 18.84 -21.45 45.30
C VAL A 866 19.35 -22.34 44.17
N THR A 867 20.04 -23.44 44.48
CA THR A 867 20.68 -24.28 43.46
C THR A 867 19.71 -25.31 42.87
N ALA A 868 20.00 -25.78 41.64
CA ALA A 868 19.10 -26.63 40.88
C ALA A 868 18.71 -27.97 41.56
N GLY A 869 19.55 -28.48 42.48
CA GLY A 869 19.26 -29.74 43.18
C GLY A 869 18.24 -29.61 44.32
N GLU A 870 18.11 -28.44 44.93
CA GLU A 870 17.20 -28.21 46.06
C GLU A 870 15.76 -27.98 45.58
N LEU A 871 15.61 -27.36 44.42
CA LEU A 871 14.33 -27.17 43.70
C LEU A 871 13.57 -28.48 43.43
N THR A 872 14.25 -29.63 43.38
CA THR A 872 13.63 -30.95 43.16
C THR A 872 12.92 -31.55 44.38
N LYS A 873 13.09 -31.02 45.59
CA LYS A 873 12.49 -31.60 46.83
C LYS A 873 11.33 -30.80 47.44
N ILE A 874 11.09 -29.56 47.00
CA ILE A 874 10.01 -28.71 47.51
C ILE A 874 9.00 -28.45 46.39
N GLY A 875 7.90 -29.20 46.40
CA GLY A 875 6.78 -28.98 45.48
C GLY A 875 6.05 -27.67 45.79
N SER A 876 5.82 -26.84 44.77
CA SER A 876 5.19 -25.51 44.94
C SER A 876 4.19 -25.18 43.83
N HIS A 877 3.54 -24.02 43.94
CA HIS A 877 2.66 -23.52 42.88
C HIS A 877 3.39 -23.27 41.56
N LEU A 878 4.72 -23.04 41.56
CA LEU A 878 5.50 -22.95 40.34
C LEU A 878 5.64 -24.33 39.66
N SER A 879 5.74 -25.42 40.44
CA SER A 879 5.68 -26.80 39.92
C SER A 879 4.31 -27.08 39.26
N ARG A 880 3.22 -26.60 39.87
CA ARG A 880 1.86 -26.66 39.29
C ARG A 880 1.75 -25.81 38.02
N PHE A 881 2.38 -24.64 37.97
CA PHE A 881 2.42 -23.76 36.79
C PHE A 881 3.21 -24.36 35.63
N VAL A 882 4.34 -25.02 35.89
CA VAL A 882 5.08 -25.78 34.87
C VAL A 882 4.26 -26.98 34.37
N LEU A 883 3.59 -27.72 35.25
CA LEU A 883 2.63 -28.76 34.88
C LEU A 883 1.46 -28.22 34.05
N LEU A 884 0.94 -27.04 34.38
CA LEU A 884 -0.09 -26.35 33.59
C LEU A 884 0.44 -25.99 32.20
N THR A 885 1.67 -25.47 32.11
CA THR A 885 2.31 -25.10 30.84
C THR A 885 2.62 -26.32 29.98
N MET A 886 2.96 -27.47 30.59
CA MET A 886 3.12 -28.76 29.91
C MET A 886 1.77 -29.34 29.44
N LYS A 887 0.70 -29.24 30.24
CA LYS A 887 -0.66 -29.60 29.81
C LYS A 887 -1.16 -28.67 28.70
N ILE A 888 -0.82 -27.38 28.73
CA ILE A 888 -1.11 -26.42 27.65
C ILE A 888 -0.31 -26.77 26.39
N LYS A 889 0.93 -27.26 26.50
CA LYS A 889 1.67 -27.83 25.36
C LYS A 889 0.97 -29.07 24.77
N MET A 890 0.37 -29.94 25.59
CA MET A 890 -0.46 -31.05 25.10
C MET A 890 -1.73 -30.54 24.41
N LEU A 891 -2.43 -29.55 24.97
CA LEU A 891 -3.60 -28.91 24.34
C LEU A 891 -3.24 -28.26 23.00
N LYS A 892 -2.04 -27.67 22.88
CA LYS A 892 -1.47 -27.14 21.64
C LYS A 892 -0.92 -28.22 20.67
N SER A 893 -1.20 -29.49 20.95
CA SER A 893 -1.07 -30.63 20.03
C SER A 893 -2.39 -31.40 19.83
N LEU A 894 -3.46 -30.95 20.51
CA LEU A 894 -4.86 -31.39 20.33
C LEU A 894 -5.61 -30.43 19.39
N TRP A 895 -5.12 -29.20 19.25
CA TRP A 895 -5.45 -28.21 18.21
C TRP A 895 -4.41 -28.31 17.08
#